data_AF-I3RBH7-F1
#
_entry.id   AF-I3RBH7-F1
#
_cell.length_a   1.000
_cell.length_b   1.000
_cell.length_c   1.000
_cell.angle_alpha   90.00
_cell.angle_beta   90.00
_cell.angle_gamma   90.00
#
_symmetry.space_group_name_H-M   'P 1'
#
loop_
_entity.id
_entity.type
_entity.pdbx_description
1 polymer ?
#
loop_
_entity_poly.entity_id
_entity_poly.type
_entity_poly.pdbx_seq_one_letter_code
_entity_poly.pdbx_strand_id
1 'polypeptide(L)'
;MLIVAIVASLSISLIGPVTAAETSTNVTFVESDITANTTWTPDGGPYRIVQDVQVAPGATLTIRPGTEVQLAERITLSVDGSLYANGTADRPVTVSQTDGAAANRRWASIRYNGTDTSRLTVRNTTLEGGTSGITVDSSDGAIRVVDSTLRNFATAGLSVSDTAATPSITIERSAFRLIDGHAIRATPSMGTTGDVSLTASPSGRDLRSEHTLSLDAGVGVAFDTIELRYLSDGSVGNVESASLKRIGLDRNRNGSVEQSFGSLVTDVSSTDGRLRISLSRPVKIPSDGRLLVEYEDAVNPSTRGIYPVGVDLRKESISQLSDGVRASFVVGNVTSPIDRSTSVNTRANRLTVRGSSFNQVGGNGIFVAADTVRRLRLFDNRISETDGSGIAVRAARSEMDLSNNDISADDAGVQIDARSQTSMAAYGNRIHDAQTGIRIHQSGTQVFRAGEISIRKNTLTDNVGHGIGIDARTTKLRFHLTDNTIRDNGRDGVNIQTWLTRRSSVDGNQITDNGDDGFALAGAAVSNLTLAHNEVVNNSGTGMGVQTRATARKVTIHNNTVRDGTGHGVTVRSDLLIHQVDVRENRLANNAGSGLLVASPITHRSNLSVVHNTIAANSYGVIVRGAVETAIRENDIVFNTNAFTEPVPVSDVYLGTGVYVAEGSSGVIVNQAQAKIPLEELVANPEMTEELTVAQLWDDTVVVLRTDGESETRPAEASSLLIRQVSGTTPTGVGIQKSRGSVQNHRIVNNSVYGQHRGLVVDMAPLINVNTTARIIVDPIRTVHAESNYWGTASGPYHSSILPAGDGNSVVTERGWVDFTPFRTATSGPRYERPTTRIEAPATATAKSQLRLSGANSTSNHSPVGRYHFVVNGTAQPAQSSPVLNVTMPNQSLEVRLSVENRLGIDSNNASTATIDTAEPVAMEQPAQSKTTSSNGPLTSVDAIDSGGLSAGLGSIWGLLGGVLYLGALVLGGHGMVLTLQNRSTPVSGRRIQGLAVAGVLVWVVGGLVSAGPLVSIGIVAVVSWGGLTAVAYVLATRG
;
A
#
# COMPACT_ATOMS: atom_id res chain seq x y z
N MET A 1 38.65 -74.99 23.26
CA MET A 1 38.57 -75.64 24.60
C MET A 1 37.21 -75.29 25.18
N LEU A 2 36.34 -76.14 25.71
CA LEU A 2 36.24 -77.58 25.95
C LEU A 2 34.79 -77.77 26.53
N ILE A 3 33.87 -78.51 25.89
CA ILE A 3 33.02 -79.63 26.42
C ILE A 3 31.53 -79.36 26.82
N VAL A 4 30.60 -80.09 26.13
CA VAL A 4 29.38 -80.86 26.58
C VAL A 4 28.11 -80.10 27.04
N ALA A 5 26.81 -80.43 26.76
CA ALA A 5 25.98 -81.53 26.18
C ALA A 5 24.74 -80.89 25.48
N ILE A 6 24.17 -81.29 24.32
CA ILE A 6 23.37 -82.47 23.89
C ILE A 6 22.23 -82.92 24.83
N VAL A 7 20.96 -82.62 24.46
CA VAL A 7 19.92 -83.59 24.06
C VAL A 7 18.95 -82.91 23.08
N ALA A 8 18.75 -83.54 21.92
CA ALA A 8 17.76 -83.25 20.91
C ALA A 8 16.56 -84.19 21.06
N SER A 9 15.36 -83.76 20.65
CA SER A 9 14.29 -84.68 20.29
C SER A 9 13.45 -84.11 19.15
N LEU A 10 13.14 -85.05 18.25
CA LEU A 10 12.68 -84.96 16.88
C LEU A 10 11.16 -84.73 16.79
N SER A 11 10.78 -84.16 15.64
CA SER A 11 9.45 -83.84 15.11
C SER A 11 8.40 -84.98 15.17
N ILE A 12 7.15 -84.61 15.45
CA ILE A 12 5.91 -84.88 14.68
C ILE A 12 4.74 -84.32 15.53
N SER A 13 3.95 -83.37 15.01
CA SER A 13 2.48 -83.42 15.09
C SER A 13 1.76 -82.15 14.60
N LEU A 14 0.76 -82.44 13.76
CA LEU A 14 -0.58 -81.85 13.68
C LEU A 14 -0.76 -80.43 13.15
N ILE A 15 -1.36 -80.41 11.95
CA ILE A 15 -2.39 -79.45 11.53
C ILE A 15 -3.40 -79.28 12.68
N GLY A 16 -3.33 -78.15 13.38
CA GLY A 16 -4.46 -77.56 14.08
C GLY A 16 -4.99 -76.42 13.21
N PRO A 17 -6.31 -76.21 13.10
CA PRO A 17 -6.83 -75.11 12.31
C PRO A 17 -6.25 -73.81 12.89
N VAL A 18 -5.80 -72.92 12.01
CA VAL A 18 -5.80 -71.49 12.32
C VAL A 18 -7.27 -71.17 12.57
N THR A 19 -7.71 -71.27 13.82
CA THR A 19 -8.86 -70.52 14.28
C THR A 19 -8.41 -69.07 14.18
N ALA A 20 -8.67 -68.48 13.02
CA ALA A 20 -8.96 -67.06 12.96
C ALA A 20 -10.01 -66.86 14.05
N ALA A 21 -9.57 -66.36 15.20
CA ALA A 21 -10.49 -65.71 16.10
C ALA A 21 -10.99 -64.52 15.29
N GLU A 22 -12.16 -64.69 14.67
CA GLU A 22 -12.97 -63.57 14.26
C GLU A 22 -13.17 -62.74 15.53
N THR A 23 -12.34 -61.71 15.72
CA THR A 23 -12.69 -60.61 16.59
C THR A 23 -13.86 -59.92 15.91
N SER A 24 -15.05 -60.46 16.16
CA SER A 24 -16.30 -59.74 16.10
C SER A 24 -16.10 -58.47 16.93
N THR A 25 -15.87 -57.34 16.27
CA THR A 25 -15.93 -56.03 16.89
C THR A 25 -17.40 -55.78 17.24
N ASN A 26 -17.82 -56.29 18.39
CA ASN A 26 -19.19 -56.15 18.82
C ASN A 26 -19.43 -54.68 19.14
N VAL A 27 -20.29 -54.03 18.35
CA VAL A 27 -20.62 -52.62 18.50
C VAL A 27 -21.30 -52.42 19.85
N THR A 28 -20.78 -51.50 20.67
CA THR A 28 -21.42 -51.11 21.93
C THR A 28 -22.39 -49.96 21.69
N PHE A 29 -23.68 -50.23 21.75
CA PHE A 29 -24.71 -49.20 21.64
C PHE A 29 -24.80 -48.39 22.95
N VAL A 30 -24.73 -47.06 22.82
CA VAL A 30 -24.88 -46.12 23.94
C VAL A 30 -26.27 -45.49 23.83
N GLU A 31 -27.14 -45.93 24.73
CA GLU A 31 -28.57 -45.59 24.73
C GLU A 31 -29.02 -44.93 26.04
N SER A 32 -28.11 -44.55 26.93
CA SER A 32 -28.45 -43.90 28.18
C SER A 32 -27.37 -42.91 28.62
N ASP A 33 -27.76 -42.00 29.50
CA ASP A 33 -26.89 -40.96 30.05
C ASP A 33 -25.78 -41.54 30.93
N ILE A 34 -24.63 -40.89 30.88
CA ILE A 34 -23.46 -41.18 31.70
C ILE A 34 -23.59 -40.40 33.00
N THR A 35 -24.15 -41.06 34.02
CA THR A 35 -24.44 -40.48 35.34
C THR A 35 -23.33 -40.68 36.38
N ALA A 36 -22.31 -41.49 36.06
CA ALA A 36 -21.14 -41.74 36.89
C ALA A 36 -19.87 -41.80 36.04
N ASN A 37 -18.70 -41.71 36.69
CA ASN A 37 -17.41 -41.77 36.00
C ASN A 37 -17.29 -43.04 35.15
N THR A 38 -17.14 -42.86 33.84
CA THR A 38 -17.18 -43.94 32.85
C THR A 38 -15.94 -43.88 31.97
N THR A 39 -15.41 -45.05 31.61
CA THR A 39 -14.26 -45.16 30.71
C THR A 39 -14.61 -46.00 29.50
N TRP A 40 -14.39 -45.44 28.30
CA TRP A 40 -14.50 -46.14 27.03
C TRP A 40 -13.12 -46.58 26.55
N THR A 41 -13.04 -47.81 26.04
CA THR A 41 -11.79 -48.47 25.64
C THR A 41 -11.90 -49.07 24.25
N PRO A 42 -10.79 -49.17 23.49
CA PRO A 42 -10.79 -49.77 22.16
C PRO A 42 -11.41 -51.18 22.12
N ASP A 43 -11.13 -52.01 23.13
CA ASP A 43 -11.63 -53.39 23.21
C ASP A 43 -13.15 -53.49 23.44
N GLY A 44 -13.78 -52.40 23.88
CA GLY A 44 -15.23 -52.29 24.07
C GLY A 44 -15.92 -51.51 22.95
N GLY A 45 -15.17 -51.05 21.95
CA GLY A 45 -15.68 -50.27 20.82
C GLY A 45 -15.82 -51.10 19.53
N PRO A 46 -16.37 -50.50 18.46
CA PRO A 46 -16.76 -49.09 18.39
C PRO A 46 -17.99 -48.79 19.25
N TYR A 47 -18.02 -47.60 19.87
CA TYR A 47 -19.17 -47.12 20.65
C TYR A 47 -20.12 -46.34 19.73
N ARG A 48 -21.37 -46.80 19.61
CA ARG A 48 -22.35 -46.18 18.72
C ARG A 48 -23.44 -45.46 19.51
N ILE A 49 -23.49 -44.14 19.37
CA ILE A 49 -24.47 -43.26 20.03
C ILE A 49 -25.64 -43.05 19.07
N VAL A 50 -26.80 -43.61 19.41
CA VAL A 50 -28.00 -43.64 18.54
C VAL A 50 -29.10 -42.66 18.95
N GLN A 51 -28.96 -42.05 20.12
CA GLN A 51 -29.81 -40.96 20.62
C GLN A 51 -28.97 -39.95 21.39
N ASP A 52 -29.54 -38.78 21.71
CA ASP A 52 -28.83 -37.80 22.52
C ASP A 52 -28.41 -38.41 23.87
N VAL A 53 -27.15 -38.21 24.24
CA VAL A 53 -26.57 -38.74 25.48
C VAL A 53 -25.97 -37.60 26.28
N GLN A 54 -26.24 -37.57 27.58
CA GLN A 54 -25.71 -36.60 28.51
C GLN A 54 -24.61 -37.20 29.40
N VAL A 55 -23.46 -36.54 29.49
CA VAL A 55 -22.52 -36.72 30.60
C VAL A 55 -22.99 -35.79 31.72
N ALA A 56 -23.65 -36.38 32.72
CA ALA A 56 -24.33 -35.64 33.78
C ALA A 56 -23.37 -34.74 34.59
N PRO A 57 -23.87 -33.67 35.23
CA PRO A 57 -23.07 -32.85 36.13
C PRO A 57 -22.30 -33.68 37.17
N GLY A 58 -21.01 -33.40 37.32
CA GLY A 58 -20.12 -34.13 38.24
C GLY A 58 -19.61 -35.49 37.73
N ALA A 59 -20.20 -36.06 36.66
CA ALA A 59 -19.69 -37.26 36.02
C ALA A 59 -18.53 -36.95 35.05
N THR A 60 -17.66 -37.93 34.82
CA THR A 60 -16.56 -37.82 33.84
C THR A 60 -16.61 -38.97 32.84
N LEU A 61 -16.67 -38.66 31.55
CA LEU A 61 -16.41 -39.61 30.47
C LEU A 61 -14.93 -39.54 30.06
N THR A 62 -14.22 -40.67 30.15
CA THR A 62 -12.83 -40.81 29.67
C THR A 62 -12.79 -41.76 28.48
N ILE A 63 -12.33 -41.29 27.32
CA ILE A 63 -12.16 -42.11 26.11
C ILE A 63 -10.66 -42.39 25.93
N ARG A 64 -10.28 -43.67 25.97
CA ARG A 64 -8.88 -44.12 25.92
C ARG A 64 -8.30 -44.15 24.49
N PRO A 65 -6.96 -44.13 24.32
CA PRO A 65 -6.30 -44.18 23.01
C PRO A 65 -6.78 -45.35 22.14
N GLY A 66 -6.98 -45.08 20.84
CA GLY A 66 -7.43 -46.07 19.85
C GLY A 66 -8.93 -46.39 19.89
N THR A 67 -9.72 -45.70 20.71
CA THR A 67 -11.17 -45.90 20.79
C THR A 67 -11.88 -45.18 19.64
N GLU A 68 -12.86 -45.86 19.05
CA GLU A 68 -13.75 -45.31 18.01
C GLU A 68 -15.14 -45.05 18.58
N VAL A 69 -15.67 -43.86 18.29
CA VAL A 69 -17.01 -43.41 18.66
C VAL A 69 -17.76 -42.97 17.41
N GLN A 70 -18.95 -43.52 17.20
CA GLN A 70 -19.79 -43.25 16.04
C GLN A 70 -21.11 -42.62 16.49
N LEU A 71 -21.47 -41.47 15.92
CA LEU A 71 -22.73 -40.79 16.19
C LEU A 71 -23.69 -40.92 15.01
N ALA A 72 -24.95 -41.24 15.31
CA ALA A 72 -26.02 -41.24 14.32
C ALA A 72 -26.40 -39.81 13.88
N GLU A 73 -27.18 -39.73 12.79
CA GLU A 73 -27.64 -38.46 12.22
C GLU A 73 -28.36 -37.59 13.25
N ARG A 74 -28.02 -36.30 13.29
CA ARG A 74 -28.57 -35.26 14.20
C ARG A 74 -28.38 -35.51 15.69
N ILE A 75 -27.59 -36.51 16.09
CA ILE A 75 -27.34 -36.83 17.50
C ILE A 75 -26.29 -35.90 18.12
N THR A 76 -26.54 -35.53 19.38
CA THR A 76 -25.69 -34.70 20.23
C THR A 76 -25.15 -35.51 21.41
N LEU A 77 -23.85 -35.36 21.69
CA LEU A 77 -23.26 -35.75 22.98
C LEU A 77 -23.13 -34.51 23.87
N SER A 78 -23.99 -34.38 24.88
CA SER A 78 -24.00 -33.25 25.82
C SER A 78 -23.06 -33.50 26.99
N VAL A 79 -22.21 -32.53 27.32
CA VAL A 79 -21.18 -32.60 28.36
C VAL A 79 -21.46 -31.54 29.42
N ASP A 80 -22.28 -31.88 30.40
CA ASP A 80 -22.56 -31.06 31.60
C ASP A 80 -21.54 -31.35 32.72
N GLY A 81 -21.01 -32.58 32.74
CA GLY A 81 -19.87 -33.01 33.55
C GLY A 81 -18.52 -32.70 32.88
N SER A 82 -17.64 -33.70 32.76
CA SER A 82 -16.34 -33.57 32.08
C SER A 82 -16.13 -34.64 31.01
N LEU A 83 -15.42 -34.29 29.94
CA LEU A 83 -15.04 -35.20 28.85
C LEU A 83 -13.53 -35.14 28.61
N TYR A 84 -12.89 -36.31 28.60
CA TYR A 84 -11.49 -36.46 28.24
C TYR A 84 -11.34 -37.47 27.10
N ALA A 85 -11.22 -36.98 25.87
CA ALA A 85 -10.79 -37.79 24.73
C ALA A 85 -9.26 -37.76 24.64
N ASN A 86 -8.62 -38.80 25.18
CA ASN A 86 -7.17 -38.85 25.40
C ASN A 86 -6.51 -39.82 24.43
N GLY A 87 -6.46 -39.48 23.15
CA GLY A 87 -5.68 -40.22 22.16
C GLY A 87 -4.16 -40.04 22.35
N THR A 88 -3.41 -40.79 21.56
CA THR A 88 -1.95 -40.62 21.37
C THR A 88 -1.65 -40.53 19.87
N ALA A 89 -0.46 -40.05 19.49
CA ALA A 89 -0.07 -39.97 18.08
C ALA A 89 -0.14 -41.35 17.38
N ASP A 90 0.26 -42.43 18.07
CA ASP A 90 0.23 -43.80 17.53
C ASP A 90 -1.16 -44.44 17.55
N ARG A 91 -2.01 -43.98 18.49
CA ARG A 91 -3.36 -44.51 18.70
C ARG A 91 -4.33 -43.35 18.95
N PRO A 92 -4.75 -42.64 17.90
CA PRO A 92 -5.69 -41.54 18.05
C PRO A 92 -7.07 -42.04 18.51
N VAL A 93 -7.87 -41.14 19.09
CA VAL A 93 -9.32 -41.37 19.25
C VAL A 93 -10.01 -40.88 17.98
N THR A 94 -11.02 -41.61 17.51
CA THR A 94 -11.83 -41.19 16.35
C THR A 94 -13.27 -40.99 16.78
N VAL A 95 -13.84 -39.83 16.43
CA VAL A 95 -15.27 -39.53 16.55
C VAL A 95 -15.81 -39.17 15.18
N SER A 96 -16.69 -40.01 14.65
CA SER A 96 -17.19 -39.92 13.28
C SER A 96 -18.71 -40.15 13.20
N GLN A 97 -19.26 -39.95 12.00
CA GLN A 97 -20.60 -40.44 11.69
C GLN A 97 -20.63 -41.98 11.69
N THR A 98 -21.80 -42.55 11.94
CA THR A 98 -22.08 -44.00 11.80
C THR A 98 -21.56 -44.56 10.47
N ASP A 99 -20.84 -45.69 10.52
CA ASP A 99 -20.36 -46.38 9.33
C ASP A 99 -21.49 -46.68 8.34
N GLY A 100 -21.26 -46.37 7.06
CA GLY A 100 -22.25 -46.53 5.99
C GLY A 100 -23.27 -45.39 5.88
N ALA A 101 -23.21 -44.37 6.74
CA ALA A 101 -24.02 -43.16 6.56
C ALA A 101 -23.61 -42.41 5.27
N ALA A 102 -24.60 -41.88 4.55
CA ALA A 102 -24.35 -40.97 3.44
C ALA A 102 -23.71 -39.67 3.97
N ALA A 103 -22.82 -39.05 3.20
CA ALA A 103 -22.03 -37.88 3.64
C ALA A 103 -22.87 -36.66 4.08
N ASN A 104 -24.14 -36.58 3.67
CA ASN A 104 -25.06 -35.52 4.07
C ASN A 104 -25.79 -35.81 5.41
N ARG A 105 -25.73 -37.04 5.93
CA ARG A 105 -26.35 -37.45 7.21
C ARG A 105 -25.39 -37.22 8.37
N ARG A 106 -25.26 -35.95 8.73
CA ARG A 106 -24.29 -35.48 9.73
C ARG A 106 -24.83 -35.66 11.15
N TRP A 107 -23.97 -36.05 12.09
CA TRP A 107 -24.27 -35.90 13.53
C TRP A 107 -24.31 -34.41 13.91
N ALA A 108 -24.91 -34.06 15.04
CA ALA A 108 -25.10 -32.66 15.41
C ALA A 108 -23.80 -32.03 15.94
N SER A 109 -23.39 -32.38 17.16
CA SER A 109 -22.16 -31.88 17.80
C SER A 109 -21.83 -32.57 19.13
N ILE A 110 -20.61 -32.37 19.63
CA ILE A 110 -20.27 -32.55 21.05
C ILE A 110 -20.56 -31.21 21.71
N ARG A 111 -21.61 -31.16 22.53
CA ARG A 111 -22.09 -29.93 23.15
C ARG A 111 -21.54 -29.79 24.56
N TYR A 112 -20.79 -28.73 24.81
CA TYR A 112 -20.31 -28.39 26.13
C TYR A 112 -21.32 -27.51 26.87
N ASN A 113 -21.84 -28.03 27.99
CA ASN A 113 -22.76 -27.34 28.90
C ASN A 113 -22.23 -27.41 30.35
N GLY A 114 -20.91 -27.37 30.50
CA GLY A 114 -20.24 -27.61 31.78
C GLY A 114 -20.40 -26.49 32.80
N THR A 115 -19.99 -26.78 34.03
CA THR A 115 -19.88 -25.84 35.16
C THR A 115 -18.44 -25.30 35.30
N ASP A 116 -18.18 -24.49 36.32
CA ASP A 116 -16.85 -23.93 36.61
C ASP A 116 -15.76 -24.99 36.87
N THR A 117 -16.15 -26.17 37.34
CA THR A 117 -15.26 -27.32 37.58
C THR A 117 -15.11 -28.24 36.37
N SER A 118 -16.02 -28.15 35.41
CA SER A 118 -16.08 -28.99 34.22
C SER A 118 -14.92 -28.72 33.26
N ARG A 119 -14.46 -29.79 32.58
CA ARG A 119 -13.41 -29.70 31.55
C ARG A 119 -13.79 -30.56 30.35
N LEU A 120 -13.59 -30.01 29.16
CA LEU A 120 -13.61 -30.76 27.91
C LEU A 120 -12.21 -30.72 27.30
N THR A 121 -11.55 -31.88 27.24
CA THR A 121 -10.23 -32.03 26.64
C THR A 121 -10.30 -33.01 25.48
N VAL A 122 -9.87 -32.56 24.31
CA VAL A 122 -9.74 -33.35 23.10
C VAL A 122 -8.26 -33.35 22.72
N ARG A 123 -7.62 -34.52 22.81
CA ARG A 123 -6.18 -34.67 22.59
C ARG A 123 -5.90 -35.82 21.63
N ASN A 124 -5.06 -35.59 20.62
CA ASN A 124 -4.76 -36.58 19.56
C ASN A 124 -6.03 -37.29 19.08
N THR A 125 -7.03 -36.50 18.73
CA THR A 125 -8.37 -36.99 18.36
C THR A 125 -8.74 -36.46 16.98
N THR A 126 -9.40 -37.28 16.19
CA THR A 126 -10.05 -36.87 14.94
C THR A 126 -11.54 -36.74 15.17
N LEU A 127 -12.09 -35.54 14.97
CA LEU A 127 -13.54 -35.30 14.92
C LEU A 127 -13.94 -35.05 13.47
N GLU A 128 -14.94 -35.79 12.95
CA GLU A 128 -15.33 -35.65 11.55
C GLU A 128 -16.79 -35.93 11.22
N GLY A 129 -17.30 -35.28 10.17
CA GLY A 129 -18.59 -35.63 9.56
C GLY A 129 -19.82 -35.12 10.31
N GLY A 130 -19.65 -34.15 11.21
CA GLY A 130 -20.75 -33.53 11.95
C GLY A 130 -21.27 -32.26 11.28
N THR A 131 -22.28 -31.65 11.89
CA THR A 131 -22.72 -30.29 11.56
C THR A 131 -21.74 -29.29 12.16
N SER A 132 -21.46 -29.45 13.45
CA SER A 132 -20.35 -28.78 14.13
C SER A 132 -19.55 -29.80 14.95
N GLY A 133 -18.24 -29.62 15.10
CA GLY A 133 -17.41 -30.51 15.91
C GLY A 133 -17.73 -30.38 17.39
N ILE A 134 -17.46 -29.19 17.93
CA ILE A 134 -17.73 -28.83 19.33
C ILE A 134 -18.64 -27.60 19.35
N THR A 135 -19.77 -27.67 20.07
CA THR A 135 -20.63 -26.52 20.37
C THR A 135 -20.49 -26.15 21.85
N VAL A 136 -20.58 -24.86 22.16
CA VAL A 136 -20.32 -24.32 23.50
C VAL A 136 -21.49 -23.45 23.93
N ASP A 137 -22.26 -23.96 24.88
CA ASP A 137 -23.49 -23.33 25.37
C ASP A 137 -23.35 -22.83 26.82
N SER A 138 -22.18 -23.02 27.44
CA SER A 138 -21.84 -22.53 28.78
C SER A 138 -20.64 -21.57 28.77
N SER A 139 -20.68 -20.54 29.62
CA SER A 139 -19.55 -19.63 29.86
C SER A 139 -18.51 -20.16 30.84
N ASP A 140 -18.79 -21.31 31.48
CA ASP A 140 -18.03 -21.79 32.63
C ASP A 140 -17.04 -22.91 32.28
N GLY A 141 -16.04 -23.11 33.13
CA GLY A 141 -15.03 -24.15 32.98
C GLY A 141 -14.03 -23.87 31.84
N ALA A 142 -13.52 -24.95 31.23
CA ALA A 142 -12.45 -24.85 30.24
C ALA A 142 -12.51 -25.93 29.14
N ILE A 143 -12.21 -25.50 27.91
CA ILE A 143 -12.11 -26.34 26.73
C ILE A 143 -10.67 -26.31 26.22
N ARG A 144 -10.12 -27.50 25.95
CA ARG A 144 -8.77 -27.63 25.40
C ARG A 144 -8.72 -28.64 24.25
N VAL A 145 -8.28 -28.19 23.09
CA VAL A 145 -8.08 -29.02 21.89
C VAL A 145 -6.59 -29.05 21.58
N VAL A 146 -5.97 -30.23 21.54
CA VAL A 146 -4.51 -30.37 21.45
C VAL A 146 -4.15 -31.48 20.47
N ASP A 147 -3.22 -31.23 19.55
CA ASP A 147 -2.69 -32.25 18.63
C ASP A 147 -3.82 -32.99 17.85
N SER A 148 -4.93 -32.31 17.54
CA SER A 148 -6.18 -32.93 17.07
C SER A 148 -6.59 -32.43 15.69
N THR A 149 -7.42 -33.20 14.98
CA THR A 149 -7.95 -32.86 13.66
C THR A 149 -9.46 -32.72 13.72
N LEU A 150 -9.98 -31.59 13.25
CA LEU A 150 -11.40 -31.31 13.09
C LEU A 150 -11.66 -31.11 11.59
N ARG A 151 -12.44 -31.99 10.96
CA ARG A 151 -12.65 -31.93 9.52
C ARG A 151 -14.05 -32.26 9.04
N ASN A 152 -14.40 -31.78 7.84
CA ASN A 152 -15.67 -32.08 7.18
C ASN A 152 -16.86 -31.69 8.07
N PHE A 153 -16.98 -30.39 8.39
CA PHE A 153 -18.09 -29.84 9.17
C PHE A 153 -18.86 -28.80 8.36
N ALA A 154 -20.20 -28.85 8.43
CA ALA A 154 -21.07 -27.96 7.67
C ALA A 154 -21.14 -26.52 8.24
N THR A 155 -20.81 -26.32 9.51
CA THR A 155 -20.94 -25.01 10.17
C THR A 155 -19.63 -24.57 10.81
N ALA A 156 -19.06 -25.39 11.70
CA ALA A 156 -17.79 -25.08 12.34
C ALA A 156 -17.07 -26.29 12.93
N GLY A 157 -15.75 -26.20 13.07
CA GLY A 157 -15.01 -27.14 13.93
C GLY A 157 -15.32 -26.88 15.41
N LEU A 158 -15.33 -25.61 15.81
CA LEU A 158 -15.74 -25.18 17.15
C LEU A 158 -16.66 -23.96 17.04
N SER A 159 -17.83 -24.00 17.69
CA SER A 159 -18.80 -22.89 17.72
C SER A 159 -19.23 -22.54 19.15
N VAL A 160 -19.33 -21.25 19.44
CA VAL A 160 -19.93 -20.68 20.65
C VAL A 160 -21.11 -19.83 20.20
N SER A 161 -22.34 -20.16 20.64
CA SER A 161 -23.55 -19.46 20.15
C SER A 161 -24.63 -19.19 21.19
N ASP A 162 -24.85 -20.05 22.19
CA ASP A 162 -26.01 -19.92 23.12
C ASP A 162 -25.62 -19.48 24.55
N THR A 163 -24.51 -18.74 24.68
CA THR A 163 -24.03 -18.19 25.97
C THR A 163 -23.72 -16.70 25.88
N ALA A 164 -23.75 -15.98 26.99
CA ALA A 164 -23.36 -14.57 27.06
C ALA A 164 -21.83 -14.35 27.00
N ALA A 165 -21.04 -15.38 27.32
CA ALA A 165 -19.58 -15.27 27.31
C ALA A 165 -18.90 -16.59 26.95
N THR A 166 -17.68 -16.52 26.40
CA THR A 166 -16.88 -17.72 26.15
C THR A 166 -16.25 -18.25 27.44
N PRO A 167 -16.17 -19.58 27.64
CA PRO A 167 -15.28 -20.17 28.63
C PRO A 167 -13.82 -19.98 28.21
N SER A 168 -12.87 -20.47 29.02
CA SER A 168 -11.47 -20.51 28.57
C SER A 168 -11.33 -21.52 27.44
N ILE A 169 -10.92 -21.09 26.25
CA ILE A 169 -10.74 -21.95 25.09
C ILE A 169 -9.27 -21.91 24.67
N THR A 170 -8.63 -23.07 24.61
CA THR A 170 -7.24 -23.19 24.18
C THR A 170 -7.12 -24.26 23.11
N ILE A 171 -6.60 -23.87 21.95
CA ILE A 171 -6.39 -24.74 20.79
C ILE A 171 -4.91 -24.74 20.46
N GLU A 172 -4.30 -25.92 20.39
CA GLU A 172 -2.86 -26.07 20.23
C GLU A 172 -2.54 -27.15 19.22
N ARG A 173 -1.63 -26.86 18.28
CA ARG A 173 -1.09 -27.85 17.33
C ARG A 173 -2.16 -28.69 16.65
N SER A 174 -3.29 -28.07 16.32
CA SER A 174 -4.48 -28.76 15.80
C SER A 174 -4.79 -28.31 14.38
N ALA A 175 -5.50 -29.13 13.62
CA ALA A 175 -5.84 -28.88 12.22
C ALA A 175 -7.35 -28.76 12.02
N PHE A 176 -7.78 -27.69 11.36
CA PHE A 176 -9.15 -27.48 10.89
C PHE A 176 -9.16 -27.52 9.37
N ARG A 177 -9.91 -28.46 8.77
CA ARG A 177 -9.92 -28.63 7.30
C ARG A 177 -11.30 -28.98 6.76
N LEU A 178 -11.61 -28.56 5.54
CA LEU A 178 -12.89 -28.86 4.89
C LEU A 178 -14.07 -28.44 5.78
N ILE A 179 -14.13 -27.14 6.10
CA ILE A 179 -15.19 -26.57 6.93
C ILE A 179 -16.03 -25.66 6.04
N ASP A 180 -17.31 -25.98 5.82
CA ASP A 180 -18.17 -25.19 4.92
C ASP A 180 -18.47 -23.78 5.48
N GLY A 181 -18.47 -23.63 6.81
CA GLY A 181 -18.65 -22.36 7.51
C GLY A 181 -17.35 -21.80 8.08
N HIS A 182 -17.35 -21.41 9.36
CA HIS A 182 -16.16 -20.87 10.04
C HIS A 182 -15.41 -21.98 10.77
N ALA A 183 -14.08 -22.06 10.66
CA ALA A 183 -13.35 -23.12 11.36
C ALA A 183 -13.44 -22.99 12.89
N ILE A 184 -13.22 -21.78 13.42
CA ILE A 184 -13.55 -21.41 14.80
C ILE A 184 -14.52 -20.24 14.78
N ARG A 185 -15.64 -20.40 15.47
CA ARG A 185 -16.66 -19.37 15.64
C ARG A 185 -16.89 -19.08 17.12
N ALA A 186 -16.39 -17.96 17.61
CA ALA A 186 -16.59 -17.51 18.99
C ALA A 186 -17.58 -16.34 19.02
N THR A 187 -18.86 -16.62 18.87
CA THR A 187 -19.93 -15.62 18.76
C THR A 187 -21.02 -15.83 19.83
N PRO A 188 -20.75 -15.55 21.12
CA PRO A 188 -21.72 -15.74 22.20
C PRO A 188 -23.04 -14.99 21.96
N SER A 189 -24.19 -15.69 22.05
CA SER A 189 -25.55 -15.16 21.92
C SER A 189 -25.73 -14.34 20.64
N MET A 190 -26.39 -13.17 20.69
CA MET A 190 -26.52 -12.26 19.54
C MET A 190 -25.18 -11.61 19.12
N GLY A 191 -24.08 -11.92 19.79
CA GLY A 191 -22.79 -11.30 19.57
C GLY A 191 -22.86 -9.81 19.88
N THR A 192 -22.39 -8.99 18.95
CA THR A 192 -22.42 -7.52 19.07
C THR A 192 -23.63 -6.88 18.36
N THR A 193 -24.58 -7.68 17.90
CA THR A 193 -25.81 -7.20 17.26
C THR A 193 -26.75 -6.64 18.34
N GLY A 194 -27.35 -5.49 18.06
CA GLY A 194 -28.29 -4.82 18.95
C GLY A 194 -29.68 -5.45 18.92
N ASP A 195 -30.70 -4.63 19.14
CA ASP A 195 -32.09 -5.08 19.11
C ASP A 195 -32.49 -5.62 17.74
N VAL A 196 -33.16 -6.77 17.74
CA VAL A 196 -33.71 -7.39 16.53
C VAL A 196 -35.17 -7.80 16.79
N SER A 197 -36.08 -7.34 15.93
CA SER A 197 -37.51 -7.64 16.04
C SER A 197 -38.16 -7.86 14.69
N LEU A 198 -39.21 -8.68 14.68
CA LEU A 198 -40.03 -8.92 13.50
C LEU A 198 -41.50 -8.75 13.90
N THR A 199 -42.22 -7.85 13.24
CA THR A 199 -43.62 -7.56 13.57
C THR A 199 -44.52 -7.88 12.38
N ALA A 200 -45.71 -8.45 12.63
CA ALA A 200 -46.73 -8.68 11.62
C ALA A 200 -47.90 -7.69 11.73
N SER A 201 -48.43 -7.26 10.57
CA SER A 201 -49.65 -6.49 10.46
C SER A 201 -50.56 -7.04 9.34
N PRO A 202 -51.76 -7.57 9.65
CA PRO A 202 -52.30 -7.84 11.00
C PRO A 202 -51.54 -8.99 11.71
N SER A 203 -51.49 -8.96 13.04
CA SER A 203 -50.78 -9.96 13.87
C SER A 203 -51.62 -11.19 14.25
N GLY A 204 -52.77 -11.40 13.61
CA GLY A 204 -53.66 -12.53 13.88
C GLY A 204 -53.12 -13.85 13.32
N ARG A 205 -53.50 -14.98 13.94
CA ARG A 205 -53.10 -16.33 13.52
C ARG A 205 -53.62 -16.67 12.12
N ASP A 206 -52.85 -17.46 11.36
CA ASP A 206 -53.21 -17.94 10.01
C ASP A 206 -53.54 -16.83 9.01
N LEU A 207 -53.25 -15.57 9.34
CA LEU A 207 -53.49 -14.44 8.47
C LEU A 207 -52.29 -14.23 7.56
N ARG A 208 -52.57 -13.94 6.30
CA ARG A 208 -51.62 -13.27 5.41
C ARG A 208 -51.37 -11.86 5.97
N SER A 209 -50.12 -11.49 6.16
CA SER A 209 -49.72 -10.25 6.83
C SER A 209 -48.45 -9.65 6.23
N GLU A 210 -48.28 -8.36 6.47
CA GLU A 210 -47.03 -7.65 6.22
C GLU A 210 -46.09 -7.86 7.39
N HIS A 211 -44.87 -8.26 7.11
CA HIS A 211 -43.81 -8.44 8.08
C HIS A 211 -42.79 -7.31 7.97
N THR A 212 -42.45 -6.69 9.10
CA THR A 212 -41.38 -5.70 9.20
C THR A 212 -40.26 -6.22 10.09
N LEU A 213 -39.10 -6.50 9.50
CA LEU A 213 -37.85 -6.77 10.22
C LEU A 213 -37.19 -5.44 10.58
N SER A 214 -36.79 -5.31 11.84
CA SER A 214 -35.89 -4.27 12.32
C SER A 214 -34.66 -4.90 12.96
N LEU A 215 -33.46 -4.51 12.51
CA LEU A 215 -32.18 -5.01 13.04
C LEU A 215 -31.21 -3.86 13.29
N ASP A 216 -30.80 -3.69 14.54
CA ASP A 216 -29.72 -2.80 14.92
C ASP A 216 -28.38 -3.54 14.79
N ALA A 217 -27.48 -3.06 13.92
CA ALA A 217 -26.24 -3.77 13.68
C ALA A 217 -25.32 -3.81 14.90
N GLY A 218 -25.29 -2.75 15.72
CA GLY A 218 -24.47 -2.63 16.94
C GLY A 218 -22.96 -2.45 16.68
N VAL A 219 -22.41 -3.16 15.70
CA VAL A 219 -21.12 -2.89 15.05
C VAL A 219 -21.36 -2.95 13.54
N GLY A 220 -20.67 -2.11 12.77
CA GLY A 220 -20.84 -2.06 11.33
C GLY A 220 -20.74 -3.44 10.68
N VAL A 221 -21.54 -3.66 9.64
CA VAL A 221 -21.58 -4.92 8.90
C VAL A 221 -21.85 -4.65 7.43
N ALA A 222 -21.15 -5.37 6.55
CA ALA A 222 -21.37 -5.34 5.11
C ALA A 222 -22.09 -6.63 4.68
N PHE A 223 -23.07 -6.54 3.80
CA PHE A 223 -23.83 -7.69 3.32
C PHE A 223 -24.39 -7.44 1.92
N ASP A 224 -24.60 -8.51 1.16
CA ASP A 224 -25.35 -8.52 -0.11
C ASP A 224 -26.58 -9.41 -0.04
N THR A 225 -26.72 -10.24 0.98
CA THR A 225 -27.83 -11.18 1.11
C THR A 225 -28.40 -11.13 2.52
N ILE A 226 -29.73 -11.10 2.62
CA ILE A 226 -30.48 -11.27 3.87
C ILE A 226 -31.17 -12.62 3.82
N GLU A 227 -30.99 -13.44 4.87
CA GLU A 227 -31.71 -14.71 5.03
C GLU A 227 -32.51 -14.70 6.34
N LEU A 228 -33.82 -14.97 6.24
CA LEU A 228 -34.71 -15.16 7.38
C LEU A 228 -35.16 -16.61 7.44
N ARG A 229 -35.06 -17.21 8.63
CA ARG A 229 -35.44 -18.61 8.88
C ARG A 229 -36.58 -18.70 9.88
N TYR A 230 -37.75 -19.11 9.39
CA TYR A 230 -38.94 -19.39 10.19
C TYR A 230 -38.87 -20.81 10.70
N LEU A 231 -38.82 -20.97 12.02
CA LEU A 231 -38.72 -22.27 12.70
C LEU A 231 -40.09 -22.83 13.14
N SER A 232 -41.17 -22.07 12.94
CA SER A 232 -42.53 -22.44 13.31
C SER A 232 -43.41 -22.68 12.09
N ASP A 233 -44.67 -23.01 12.33
CA ASP A 233 -45.74 -23.29 11.36
C ASP A 233 -46.24 -22.07 10.56
N GLY A 234 -45.60 -20.90 10.69
CA GLY A 234 -45.81 -19.79 9.75
C GLY A 234 -45.15 -20.08 8.40
N SER A 235 -45.60 -19.41 7.33
CA SER A 235 -45.05 -19.61 5.97
C SER A 235 -44.65 -18.30 5.31
N VAL A 236 -43.47 -18.28 4.68
CA VAL A 236 -43.04 -17.22 3.75
C VAL A 236 -43.02 -17.69 2.30
N GLY A 237 -43.58 -18.86 1.99
CA GLY A 237 -43.51 -19.47 0.66
C GLY A 237 -44.26 -18.72 -0.46
N ASN A 238 -45.09 -17.73 -0.10
CA ASN A 238 -45.77 -16.84 -1.05
C ASN A 238 -45.07 -15.49 -1.23
N VAL A 239 -43.95 -15.25 -0.53
CA VAL A 239 -43.21 -13.99 -0.63
C VAL A 239 -42.38 -14.01 -1.90
N GLU A 240 -42.68 -13.09 -2.81
CA GLU A 240 -41.98 -12.91 -4.09
C GLU A 240 -41.33 -11.53 -4.16
N SER A 241 -40.63 -11.25 -5.26
CA SER A 241 -40.00 -9.93 -5.47
C SER A 241 -41.00 -8.78 -5.44
N ALA A 242 -42.24 -8.99 -5.89
CA ALA A 242 -43.31 -7.99 -5.86
C ALA A 242 -43.88 -7.74 -4.44
N SER A 243 -43.68 -8.69 -3.51
CA SER A 243 -44.14 -8.58 -2.12
C SER A 243 -43.24 -7.65 -1.29
N LEU A 244 -42.00 -7.39 -1.73
CA LEU A 244 -41.06 -6.51 -1.03
C LEU A 244 -41.49 -5.04 -1.14
N LYS A 245 -41.85 -4.42 -0.01
CA LYS A 245 -42.27 -3.01 0.06
C LYS A 245 -41.11 -2.07 0.25
N ARG A 246 -40.28 -2.35 1.25
CA ARG A 246 -39.20 -1.45 1.69
C ARG A 246 -38.01 -2.24 2.14
N ILE A 247 -36.83 -1.75 1.77
CA ILE A 247 -35.55 -2.27 2.24
C ILE A 247 -34.56 -1.12 2.30
N GLY A 248 -33.88 -0.93 3.42
CA GLY A 248 -32.91 0.16 3.56
C GLY A 248 -32.54 0.49 4.99
N LEU A 249 -31.84 1.61 5.17
CA LEU A 249 -31.43 2.11 6.48
C LEU A 249 -32.41 3.15 7.02
N ASP A 250 -32.84 2.93 8.26
CA ASP A 250 -33.51 3.90 9.13
C ASP A 250 -32.45 4.53 10.05
N ARG A 251 -31.96 5.71 9.66
CA ARG A 251 -30.86 6.40 10.35
C ARG A 251 -31.33 7.18 11.57
N ASN A 252 -32.56 7.67 11.59
CA ASN A 252 -33.11 8.50 12.67
C ASN A 252 -34.04 7.72 13.62
N ARG A 253 -34.27 6.43 13.36
CA ARG A 253 -35.09 5.50 14.16
C ARG A 253 -36.56 5.89 14.22
N ASN A 254 -37.07 6.58 13.20
CA ASN A 254 -38.47 6.99 13.12
C ASN A 254 -39.35 5.97 12.35
N GLY A 255 -38.77 4.87 11.86
CA GLY A 255 -39.47 3.86 11.07
C GLY A 255 -39.55 4.15 9.58
N SER A 256 -38.97 5.25 9.09
CA SER A 256 -38.82 5.60 7.67
C SER A 256 -37.44 5.15 7.15
N VAL A 257 -37.32 4.95 5.83
CA VAL A 257 -36.03 4.55 5.21
C VAL A 257 -35.43 5.78 4.54
N GLU A 258 -34.33 6.32 5.08
CA GLU A 258 -33.61 7.44 4.46
C GLU A 258 -32.67 6.98 3.34
N GLN A 259 -32.16 5.76 3.43
CA GLN A 259 -31.31 5.17 2.40
C GLN A 259 -31.91 3.85 1.91
N SER A 260 -32.62 3.91 0.79
CA SER A 260 -33.22 2.73 0.17
C SER A 260 -32.19 1.84 -0.52
N PHE A 261 -32.36 0.52 -0.38
CA PHE A 261 -31.65 -0.51 -1.12
C PHE A 261 -32.52 -1.18 -2.19
N GLY A 262 -33.76 -0.73 -2.39
CA GLY A 262 -34.73 -1.41 -3.27
C GLY A 262 -34.23 -1.57 -4.71
N SER A 263 -33.54 -0.57 -5.25
CA SER A 263 -32.95 -0.63 -6.60
C SER A 263 -31.77 -1.60 -6.73
N LEU A 264 -31.22 -2.08 -5.62
CA LEU A 264 -30.12 -3.03 -5.60
C LEU A 264 -30.61 -4.47 -5.50
N VAL A 265 -31.87 -4.72 -5.17
CA VAL A 265 -32.43 -6.07 -5.04
C VAL A 265 -32.46 -6.76 -6.41
N THR A 266 -31.83 -7.92 -6.49
CA THR A 266 -31.75 -8.72 -7.72
C THR A 266 -32.62 -9.97 -7.67
N ASP A 267 -32.85 -10.51 -6.48
CA ASP A 267 -33.66 -11.72 -6.29
C ASP A 267 -34.33 -11.72 -4.92
N VAL A 268 -35.56 -12.23 -4.87
CA VAL A 268 -36.27 -12.60 -3.64
C VAL A 268 -36.79 -14.00 -3.84
N SER A 269 -36.21 -14.94 -3.10
CA SER A 269 -36.54 -16.37 -3.16
C SER A 269 -37.03 -16.86 -1.82
N SER A 270 -38.10 -17.66 -1.83
CA SER A 270 -38.73 -18.14 -0.61
C SER A 270 -39.11 -19.62 -0.68
N THR A 271 -39.13 -20.25 0.49
CA THR A 271 -39.80 -21.52 0.78
C THR A 271 -40.70 -21.30 1.99
N ASP A 272 -41.48 -22.30 2.42
CA ASP A 272 -42.33 -22.13 3.61
C ASP A 272 -41.55 -21.62 4.83
N GLY A 273 -40.34 -22.14 5.07
CA GLY A 273 -39.54 -21.79 6.24
C GLY A 273 -38.39 -20.82 6.02
N ARG A 274 -38.16 -20.32 4.79
CA ARG A 274 -36.98 -19.51 4.49
C ARG A 274 -37.30 -18.40 3.49
N LEU A 275 -36.84 -17.18 3.78
CA LEU A 275 -36.84 -16.06 2.84
C LEU A 275 -35.40 -15.61 2.62
N ARG A 276 -35.00 -15.47 1.35
CA ARG A 276 -33.71 -14.94 0.92
C ARG A 276 -33.92 -13.73 0.04
N ILE A 277 -33.24 -12.62 0.35
CA ILE A 277 -33.23 -11.39 -0.45
C ILE A 277 -31.78 -11.13 -0.84
N SER A 278 -31.50 -11.07 -2.14
CA SER A 278 -30.16 -10.88 -2.69
C SER A 278 -30.03 -9.51 -3.35
N LEU A 279 -28.87 -8.87 -3.17
CA LEU A 279 -28.53 -7.57 -3.72
C LEU A 279 -27.43 -7.71 -4.79
N SER A 280 -27.46 -6.83 -5.78
CA SER A 280 -26.48 -6.75 -6.88
C SER A 280 -25.04 -6.47 -6.41
N ARG A 281 -24.88 -5.94 -5.20
CA ARG A 281 -23.59 -5.63 -4.59
C ARG A 281 -23.71 -5.49 -3.07
N PRO A 282 -22.61 -5.66 -2.32
CA PRO A 282 -22.62 -5.42 -0.88
C PRO A 282 -22.98 -3.97 -0.51
N VAL A 283 -23.80 -3.83 0.54
CA VAL A 283 -24.15 -2.58 1.22
C VAL A 283 -23.69 -2.64 2.68
N LYS A 284 -23.58 -1.48 3.35
CA LYS A 284 -23.10 -1.39 4.74
C LYS A 284 -24.18 -0.85 5.67
N ILE A 285 -24.32 -1.46 6.84
CA ILE A 285 -25.03 -0.90 8.00
C ILE A 285 -23.95 -0.30 8.92
N PRO A 286 -23.99 0.99 9.28
CA PRO A 286 -23.07 1.55 10.27
C PRO A 286 -23.38 1.02 11.67
N SER A 287 -22.49 1.24 12.65
CA SER A 287 -22.65 0.70 14.02
C SER A 287 -23.96 1.13 14.70
N ASP A 288 -24.40 2.35 14.45
CA ASP A 288 -25.62 2.98 14.99
C ASP A 288 -26.83 2.83 14.07
N GLY A 289 -26.63 2.28 12.87
CA GLY A 289 -27.66 2.11 11.85
C GLY A 289 -28.62 0.97 12.16
N ARG A 290 -29.87 1.16 11.71
CA ARG A 290 -30.94 0.18 11.75
C ARG A 290 -31.33 -0.23 10.34
N LEU A 291 -31.28 -1.52 10.06
CA LEU A 291 -31.82 -2.10 8.84
C LEU A 291 -33.33 -2.30 9.02
N LEU A 292 -34.11 -1.84 8.04
CA LEU A 292 -35.53 -2.14 7.91
C LEU A 292 -35.77 -2.96 6.64
N VAL A 293 -36.55 -4.03 6.76
CA VAL A 293 -37.04 -4.83 5.62
C VAL A 293 -38.52 -5.10 5.83
N GLU A 294 -39.34 -4.76 4.84
CA GLU A 294 -40.80 -4.85 4.89
C GLU A 294 -41.29 -5.61 3.68
N TYR A 295 -42.05 -6.67 3.89
CA TYR A 295 -42.59 -7.54 2.84
C TYR A 295 -43.98 -8.07 3.20
N GLU A 296 -44.83 -8.18 2.19
CA GLU A 296 -46.18 -8.74 2.30
C GLU A 296 -46.21 -10.25 2.00
N ASP A 297 -47.42 -10.83 2.03
CA ASP A 297 -47.74 -12.21 1.62
C ASP A 297 -47.24 -13.34 2.52
N ALA A 298 -46.56 -13.03 3.62
CA ALA A 298 -46.23 -13.99 4.66
C ALA A 298 -47.47 -14.41 5.47
N VAL A 299 -47.52 -15.67 5.90
CA VAL A 299 -48.62 -16.25 6.67
C VAL A 299 -48.17 -16.46 8.11
N ASN A 300 -48.94 -15.89 9.05
CA ASN A 300 -48.67 -16.02 10.48
C ASN A 300 -48.88 -17.45 10.98
N PRO A 301 -48.10 -17.92 11.97
CA PRO A 301 -48.32 -19.15 12.71
C PRO A 301 -49.77 -19.39 13.15
N SER A 302 -50.18 -20.65 13.22
CA SER A 302 -51.52 -21.08 13.65
C SER A 302 -51.72 -21.00 15.16
N THR A 303 -50.64 -20.73 15.91
CA THR A 303 -50.65 -20.57 17.37
C THR A 303 -50.38 -19.13 17.78
N ARG A 304 -50.79 -18.74 19.00
CA ARG A 304 -50.42 -17.44 19.57
C ARG A 304 -49.13 -17.61 20.34
N GLY A 305 -48.19 -16.68 20.22
CA GLY A 305 -46.92 -16.78 20.91
C GLY A 305 -45.86 -15.83 20.40
N ILE A 306 -44.63 -16.08 20.87
CA ILE A 306 -43.41 -15.42 20.40
C ILE A 306 -42.57 -16.49 19.74
N TYR A 307 -42.27 -16.30 18.47
CA TYR A 307 -41.53 -17.23 17.64
C TYR A 307 -40.14 -16.63 17.37
N PRO A 308 -39.06 -17.39 17.57
CA PRO A 308 -37.75 -16.95 17.14
C PRO A 308 -37.62 -17.13 15.62
N VAL A 309 -37.33 -16.04 14.92
CA VAL A 309 -36.97 -16.07 13.49
C VAL A 309 -35.47 -15.82 13.37
N GLY A 310 -34.73 -16.78 12.82
CA GLY A 310 -33.29 -16.62 12.63
C GLY A 310 -33.01 -15.53 11.60
N VAL A 311 -32.07 -14.62 11.88
CA VAL A 311 -31.67 -13.55 10.96
C VAL A 311 -30.19 -13.69 10.65
N ASP A 312 -29.87 -13.78 9.36
CA ASP A 312 -28.51 -13.90 8.88
C ASP A 312 -28.25 -12.88 7.77
N LEU A 313 -27.11 -12.19 7.87
CA LEU A 313 -26.63 -11.27 6.84
C LEU A 313 -25.35 -11.86 6.26
N ARG A 314 -25.30 -11.99 4.93
CA ARG A 314 -24.18 -12.63 4.24
C ARG A 314 -23.50 -11.69 3.25
N LYS A 315 -22.20 -11.87 3.09
CA LYS A 315 -21.38 -11.30 2.01
C LYS A 315 -20.81 -12.48 1.21
N GLU A 316 -21.11 -12.55 -0.09
CA GLU A 316 -20.60 -13.60 -0.99
C GLU A 316 -20.89 -15.03 -0.48
N SER A 317 -21.97 -15.21 0.30
CA SER A 317 -22.43 -16.43 1.00
C SER A 317 -21.94 -16.65 2.45
N ILE A 318 -21.00 -15.83 2.91
CA ILE A 318 -20.38 -15.94 4.24
C ILE A 318 -21.20 -15.16 5.28
N SER A 319 -21.64 -15.84 6.35
CA SER A 319 -22.35 -15.19 7.45
C SER A 319 -21.47 -14.14 8.14
N GLN A 320 -22.06 -12.97 8.40
CA GLN A 320 -21.40 -11.83 9.02
C GLN A 320 -21.88 -11.58 10.45
N LEU A 321 -22.93 -12.27 10.88
CA LEU A 321 -23.56 -12.14 12.19
C LEU A 321 -23.29 -13.38 13.06
N SER A 322 -23.66 -13.29 14.34
CA SER A 322 -23.72 -14.47 15.21
C SER A 322 -24.92 -15.36 14.82
N ASP A 323 -24.81 -16.68 15.00
CA ASP A 323 -25.94 -17.62 14.81
C ASP A 323 -27.04 -17.41 15.84
N GLY A 324 -26.70 -16.81 16.99
CA GLY A 324 -27.65 -16.47 18.03
C GLY A 324 -28.53 -15.28 17.69
N VAL A 325 -28.34 -14.59 16.55
CA VAL A 325 -29.19 -13.48 16.13
C VAL A 325 -30.56 -13.99 15.70
N ARG A 326 -31.58 -13.72 16.53
CA ARG A 326 -32.97 -14.14 16.31
C ARG A 326 -33.90 -12.96 16.54
N ALA A 327 -34.75 -12.66 15.56
CA ALA A 327 -35.82 -11.70 15.71
C ALA A 327 -36.97 -12.30 16.51
N SER A 328 -37.43 -11.57 17.53
CA SER A 328 -38.66 -11.95 18.24
C SER A 328 -39.88 -11.62 17.38
N PHE A 329 -40.59 -12.66 16.92
CA PHE A 329 -41.80 -12.54 16.10
C PHE A 329 -43.07 -12.80 16.92
N VAL A 330 -43.90 -11.78 17.14
CA VAL A 330 -45.06 -11.84 18.05
C VAL A 330 -46.36 -12.01 17.26
N VAL A 331 -47.14 -13.05 17.60
CA VAL A 331 -48.43 -13.37 16.96
C VAL A 331 -49.54 -13.46 18.01
N GLY A 332 -50.67 -12.80 17.76
CA GLY A 332 -51.91 -12.99 18.52
C GLY A 332 -52.10 -12.15 19.79
N ASN A 333 -51.71 -10.87 19.79
CA ASN A 333 -51.82 -9.95 20.95
C ASN A 333 -51.24 -10.53 22.25
N VAL A 334 -50.05 -11.12 22.15
CA VAL A 334 -49.30 -11.62 23.31
C VAL A 334 -48.37 -10.52 23.82
N THR A 335 -48.47 -10.19 25.09
CA THR A 335 -47.50 -9.33 25.78
C THR A 335 -46.28 -10.18 26.12
N SER A 336 -45.10 -9.82 25.60
CA SER A 336 -43.85 -10.52 25.93
C SER A 336 -43.55 -10.41 27.42
N PRO A 337 -43.37 -11.53 28.16
CA PRO A 337 -42.85 -11.47 29.53
C PRO A 337 -41.35 -11.14 29.58
N ILE A 338 -40.66 -11.19 28.44
CA ILE A 338 -39.26 -10.77 28.31
C ILE A 338 -39.26 -9.27 28.09
N ASP A 339 -39.04 -8.55 29.17
CA ASP A 339 -38.79 -7.13 29.21
C ASP A 339 -37.61 -6.80 28.28
N ARG A 340 -37.82 -5.89 27.31
CA ARG A 340 -36.83 -5.49 26.28
C ARG A 340 -35.65 -4.67 26.86
N SER A 341 -35.19 -4.93 28.09
CA SER A 341 -34.38 -3.94 28.84
C SER A 341 -32.97 -4.34 29.27
N THR A 342 -32.45 -5.55 29.00
CA THR A 342 -30.99 -5.77 29.11
C THR A 342 -30.48 -6.64 27.98
N SER A 343 -29.93 -6.03 26.93
CA SER A 343 -28.97 -6.73 26.08
C SER A 343 -27.84 -7.21 26.99
N VAL A 344 -27.72 -8.53 27.13
CA VAL A 344 -26.63 -9.10 27.93
C VAL A 344 -25.35 -8.81 27.17
N ASN A 345 -24.55 -7.87 27.68
CA ASN A 345 -23.28 -7.50 27.03
C ASN A 345 -22.42 -8.74 26.83
N THR A 346 -22.23 -9.14 25.58
CA THR A 346 -21.57 -10.39 25.23
C THR A 346 -20.05 -10.25 25.32
N ARG A 347 -19.37 -11.33 25.73
CA ARG A 347 -17.90 -11.28 25.93
C ARG A 347 -17.19 -12.49 25.35
N ALA A 348 -16.27 -12.27 24.43
CA ALA A 348 -15.27 -13.28 24.07
C ALA A 348 -13.97 -12.98 24.83
N ASN A 349 -13.60 -13.86 25.75
CA ASN A 349 -12.44 -13.69 26.61
C ASN A 349 -11.66 -15.00 26.75
N ARG A 350 -10.32 -14.90 26.80
CA ARG A 350 -9.41 -16.04 26.98
C ARG A 350 -9.54 -17.10 25.88
N LEU A 351 -9.56 -16.66 24.61
CA LEU A 351 -9.40 -17.53 23.45
C LEU A 351 -7.94 -17.50 23.01
N THR A 352 -7.27 -18.66 23.07
CA THR A 352 -5.89 -18.83 22.61
C THR A 352 -5.82 -19.91 21.54
N VAL A 353 -5.23 -19.58 20.39
CA VAL A 353 -4.98 -20.51 19.29
C VAL A 353 -3.50 -20.45 18.95
N ARG A 354 -2.81 -21.59 19.03
CA ARG A 354 -1.37 -21.65 18.77
C ARG A 354 -0.93 -22.84 17.96
N GLY A 355 0.08 -22.65 17.11
CA GLY A 355 0.72 -23.74 16.36
C GLY A 355 -0.25 -24.50 15.44
N SER A 356 -1.41 -23.94 15.11
CA SER A 356 -2.53 -24.65 14.49
C SER A 356 -2.68 -24.29 13.01
N SER A 357 -3.29 -25.18 12.23
CA SER A 357 -3.47 -24.99 10.77
C SER A 357 -4.94 -24.94 10.37
N PHE A 358 -5.29 -24.02 9.47
CA PHE A 358 -6.61 -23.83 8.89
C PHE A 358 -6.48 -23.85 7.37
N ASN A 359 -7.24 -24.72 6.70
CA ASN A 359 -7.16 -24.91 5.25
C ASN A 359 -8.52 -25.36 4.69
N GLN A 360 -8.96 -24.84 3.56
CA GLN A 360 -10.26 -25.15 2.94
C GLN A 360 -11.43 -24.83 3.87
N VAL A 361 -11.61 -23.54 4.14
CA VAL A 361 -12.66 -23.01 5.01
C VAL A 361 -13.57 -22.09 4.18
N GLY A 362 -14.84 -22.47 4.01
CA GLY A 362 -15.83 -21.73 3.20
C GLY A 362 -16.30 -20.40 3.81
N GLY A 363 -15.83 -20.07 5.02
CA GLY A 363 -16.00 -18.76 5.64
C GLY A 363 -14.69 -18.26 6.23
N ASN A 364 -14.78 -17.50 7.32
CA ASN A 364 -13.57 -17.08 8.05
C ASN A 364 -12.85 -18.25 8.73
N GLY A 365 -11.51 -18.22 8.77
CA GLY A 365 -10.72 -19.16 9.57
C GLY A 365 -11.06 -19.05 11.06
N ILE A 366 -10.98 -17.83 11.61
CA ILE A 366 -11.40 -17.54 12.99
C ILE A 366 -12.34 -16.35 12.98
N PHE A 367 -13.60 -16.56 13.40
CA PHE A 367 -14.59 -15.50 13.55
C PHE A 367 -14.95 -15.27 15.02
N VAL A 368 -14.76 -14.05 15.50
CA VAL A 368 -15.11 -13.66 16.88
C VAL A 368 -16.05 -12.46 16.85
N ALA A 369 -17.22 -12.58 17.45
CA ALA A 369 -18.21 -11.50 17.49
C ALA A 369 -18.83 -11.38 18.88
N ALA A 370 -18.57 -10.26 19.55
CA ALA A 370 -19.07 -9.98 20.90
C ALA A 370 -18.97 -8.49 21.22
N ASP A 371 -19.76 -7.95 22.16
CA ASP A 371 -19.64 -6.55 22.58
C ASP A 371 -18.23 -6.23 23.07
N THR A 372 -17.59 -7.18 23.75
CA THR A 372 -16.21 -7.05 24.23
C THR A 372 -15.38 -8.29 23.89
N VAL A 373 -14.30 -8.09 23.14
CA VAL A 373 -13.29 -9.12 22.84
C VAL A 373 -12.01 -8.77 23.58
N ARG A 374 -11.51 -9.67 24.44
CA ARG A 374 -10.25 -9.48 25.18
C ARG A 374 -9.43 -10.74 25.25
N ARG A 375 -8.10 -10.58 25.34
CA ARG A 375 -7.15 -11.69 25.44
C ARG A 375 -7.35 -12.72 24.32
N LEU A 376 -7.64 -12.23 23.11
CA LEU A 376 -7.60 -13.03 21.90
C LEU A 376 -6.15 -13.14 21.48
N ARG A 377 -5.57 -14.34 21.63
CA ARG A 377 -4.14 -14.59 21.36
C ARG A 377 -3.99 -15.62 20.27
N LEU A 378 -3.40 -15.22 19.17
CA LEU A 378 -3.26 -16.03 17.97
C LEU A 378 -1.78 -16.03 17.57
N PHE A 379 -1.09 -17.17 17.73
CA PHE A 379 0.34 -17.21 17.43
C PHE A 379 0.84 -18.51 16.82
N ASP A 380 1.84 -18.39 15.94
CA ASP A 380 2.44 -19.52 15.22
C ASP A 380 1.42 -20.35 14.41
N ASN A 381 0.33 -19.73 13.92
CA ASN A 381 -0.69 -20.42 13.14
C ASN A 381 -0.47 -20.28 11.63
N ARG A 382 -0.97 -21.24 10.86
CA ARG A 382 -1.03 -21.18 9.39
C ARG A 382 -2.48 -21.18 8.92
N ILE A 383 -2.91 -20.14 8.21
CA ILE A 383 -4.26 -19.99 7.66
C ILE A 383 -4.13 -19.82 6.16
N SER A 384 -4.88 -20.61 5.40
CA SER A 384 -4.82 -20.61 3.92
C SER A 384 -6.15 -21.10 3.36
N GLU A 385 -6.46 -20.77 2.10
CA GLU A 385 -7.67 -21.26 1.40
C GLU A 385 -8.93 -21.00 2.23
N THR A 386 -9.16 -19.75 2.60
CA THR A 386 -10.40 -19.31 3.25
C THR A 386 -11.19 -18.40 2.30
N ASP A 387 -12.44 -18.72 2.02
CA ASP A 387 -13.31 -17.88 1.18
C ASP A 387 -13.58 -16.52 1.85
N GLY A 388 -13.53 -16.49 3.19
CA GLY A 388 -13.64 -15.27 4.00
C GLY A 388 -12.32 -14.65 4.40
N SER A 389 -12.31 -13.98 5.55
CA SER A 389 -11.09 -13.49 6.16
C SER A 389 -10.37 -14.59 6.93
N GLY A 390 -9.04 -14.55 6.96
CA GLY A 390 -8.27 -15.49 7.78
C GLY A 390 -8.66 -15.37 9.26
N ILE A 391 -8.71 -14.13 9.76
CA ILE A 391 -9.20 -13.78 11.10
C ILE A 391 -10.17 -12.61 10.98
N ALA A 392 -11.37 -12.73 11.53
CA ALA A 392 -12.37 -11.67 11.57
C ALA A 392 -12.86 -11.42 13.01
N VAL A 393 -12.80 -10.17 13.45
CA VAL A 393 -13.30 -9.73 14.76
C VAL A 393 -14.31 -8.62 14.60
N ARG A 394 -15.49 -8.80 15.20
CA ARG A 394 -16.56 -7.80 15.20
C ARG A 394 -16.96 -7.47 16.64
N ALA A 395 -16.59 -6.30 17.14
CA ALA A 395 -16.78 -5.99 18.56
C ALA A 395 -16.95 -4.51 18.90
N ALA A 396 -17.75 -4.17 19.91
CA ALA A 396 -17.80 -2.79 20.35
C ALA A 396 -16.45 -2.33 20.94
N ARG A 397 -15.74 -3.23 21.61
CA ARG A 397 -14.35 -3.08 22.06
C ARG A 397 -13.53 -4.34 21.77
N SER A 398 -12.36 -4.20 21.15
CA SER A 398 -11.47 -5.33 20.84
C SER A 398 -10.04 -5.14 21.38
N GLU A 399 -9.46 -6.24 21.84
CA GLU A 399 -8.05 -6.39 22.23
C GLU A 399 -7.53 -7.73 21.68
N MET A 400 -6.58 -7.67 20.76
CA MET A 400 -6.00 -8.82 20.07
C MET A 400 -4.47 -8.77 20.04
N ASP A 401 -3.85 -9.92 20.33
CA ASP A 401 -2.42 -10.19 20.12
C ASP A 401 -2.25 -11.23 19.00
N LEU A 402 -1.48 -10.88 17.97
CA LEU A 402 -1.21 -11.71 16.80
C LEU A 402 0.31 -11.83 16.59
N SER A 403 0.90 -13.03 16.68
CA SER A 403 2.34 -13.18 16.43
C SER A 403 2.78 -14.39 15.62
N ASN A 404 3.70 -14.20 14.67
CA ASN A 404 4.30 -15.25 13.85
C ASN A 404 3.28 -16.14 13.09
N ASN A 405 2.14 -15.58 12.71
CA ASN A 405 1.16 -16.30 11.89
C ASN A 405 1.49 -16.12 10.41
N ASP A 406 1.15 -17.13 9.60
CA ASP A 406 1.21 -17.11 8.14
C ASP A 406 -0.22 -17.21 7.60
N ILE A 407 -0.70 -16.18 6.91
CA ILE A 407 -2.11 -16.01 6.56
C ILE A 407 -2.26 -15.65 5.09
N SER A 408 -3.01 -16.48 4.36
CA SER A 408 -3.64 -16.13 3.09
C SER A 408 -5.16 -16.37 3.15
N ALA A 409 -5.93 -15.50 2.51
CA ALA A 409 -7.38 -15.46 2.61
C ALA A 409 -8.00 -14.69 1.45
N ASP A 410 -9.17 -15.11 0.95
CA ASP A 410 -9.81 -14.50 -0.21
C ASP A 410 -10.40 -13.11 0.09
N ASP A 411 -10.71 -12.78 1.36
CA ASP A 411 -11.09 -11.43 1.80
C ASP A 411 -9.93 -10.70 2.51
N ALA A 412 -9.95 -10.51 3.84
CA ALA A 412 -8.81 -9.93 4.55
C ALA A 412 -7.97 -11.00 5.22
N GLY A 413 -6.65 -10.80 5.30
CA GLY A 413 -5.85 -11.62 6.20
C GLY A 413 -6.32 -11.47 7.65
N VAL A 414 -6.44 -10.22 8.10
CA VAL A 414 -7.00 -9.86 9.40
C VAL A 414 -8.00 -8.73 9.26
N GLN A 415 -9.24 -8.94 9.72
CA GLN A 415 -10.30 -7.94 9.77
C GLN A 415 -10.71 -7.64 11.21
N ILE A 416 -10.76 -6.36 11.56
CA ILE A 416 -11.34 -5.87 12.81
C ILE A 416 -12.37 -4.80 12.51
N ASP A 417 -13.64 -5.11 12.75
CA ASP A 417 -14.72 -4.13 12.80
C ASP A 417 -15.01 -3.78 14.26
N ALA A 418 -14.84 -2.50 14.59
CA ALA A 418 -15.08 -2.00 15.94
C ALA A 418 -16.08 -0.85 15.98
N ARG A 419 -16.80 -0.71 17.10
CA ARG A 419 -17.63 0.49 17.33
C ARG A 419 -16.89 1.61 18.05
N SER A 420 -16.17 1.28 19.13
CA SER A 420 -15.72 2.30 20.10
C SER A 420 -14.25 2.22 20.50
N GLN A 421 -13.63 1.04 20.54
CA GLN A 421 -12.24 0.91 20.94
C GLN A 421 -11.59 -0.26 20.22
N THR A 422 -10.41 -0.04 19.66
CA THR A 422 -9.59 -1.07 19.03
C THR A 422 -8.19 -1.02 19.61
N SER A 423 -7.74 -2.17 20.13
CA SER A 423 -6.35 -2.41 20.52
C SER A 423 -5.83 -3.63 19.79
N MET A 424 -4.71 -3.50 19.09
CA MET A 424 -4.09 -4.62 18.39
C MET A 424 -2.56 -4.55 18.49
N ALA A 425 -1.95 -5.68 18.80
CA ALA A 425 -0.52 -5.90 18.71
C ALA A 425 -0.23 -7.02 17.70
N ALA A 426 0.41 -6.70 16.57
CA ALA A 426 0.80 -7.63 15.53
C ALA A 426 2.32 -7.71 15.41
N TYR A 427 2.91 -8.89 15.60
CA TYR A 427 4.36 -9.10 15.58
C TYR A 427 4.80 -10.27 14.69
N GLY A 428 5.69 -10.06 13.73
CA GLY A 428 6.32 -11.19 13.03
C GLY A 428 5.40 -11.97 12.07
N ASN A 429 4.21 -11.46 11.74
CA ASN A 429 3.24 -12.17 10.90
C ASN A 429 3.57 -11.99 9.42
N ARG A 430 3.27 -13.02 8.62
CA ARG A 430 3.25 -12.98 7.16
C ARG A 430 1.80 -13.02 6.69
N ILE A 431 1.39 -12.02 5.92
CA ILE A 431 0.03 -11.92 5.38
C ILE A 431 0.14 -11.65 3.88
N HIS A 432 -0.46 -12.51 3.07
CA HIS A 432 -0.33 -12.43 1.61
C HIS A 432 -1.57 -12.94 0.86
N ASP A 433 -1.66 -12.60 -0.42
CA ASP A 433 -2.73 -13.02 -1.33
C ASP A 433 -4.15 -12.70 -0.84
N ALA A 434 -4.34 -11.59 -0.11
CA ALA A 434 -5.65 -11.15 0.39
C ALA A 434 -6.14 -9.87 -0.30
N GLN A 435 -7.44 -9.55 -0.24
CA GLN A 435 -7.97 -8.25 -0.65
C GLN A 435 -7.38 -7.10 0.18
N THR A 436 -7.07 -7.36 1.44
CA THR A 436 -6.33 -6.42 2.30
C THR A 436 -5.58 -7.24 3.33
N GLY A 437 -4.29 -6.96 3.53
CA GLY A 437 -3.52 -7.71 4.52
C GLY A 437 -4.10 -7.54 5.92
N ILE A 438 -4.10 -6.30 6.43
CA ILE A 438 -4.74 -5.92 7.69
C ILE A 438 -5.79 -4.84 7.42
N ARG A 439 -7.04 -5.13 7.76
CA ARG A 439 -8.19 -4.22 7.63
C ARG A 439 -8.77 -3.90 9.00
N ILE A 440 -8.81 -2.63 9.35
CA ILE A 440 -9.46 -2.14 10.58
C ILE A 440 -10.48 -1.08 10.22
N HIS A 441 -11.71 -1.27 10.66
CA HIS A 441 -12.81 -0.36 10.38
C HIS A 441 -13.53 -0.01 11.68
N GLN A 442 -13.66 1.28 11.95
CA GLN A 442 -14.46 1.80 13.06
C GLN A 442 -15.69 2.54 12.55
N SER A 443 -16.86 2.10 12.97
CA SER A 443 -18.14 2.54 12.41
C SER A 443 -19.04 3.35 13.36
N GLY A 444 -18.56 3.72 14.56
CA GLY A 444 -19.32 4.54 15.50
C GLY A 444 -19.23 6.04 15.17
N THR A 445 -20.36 6.74 15.08
CA THR A 445 -20.47 8.15 14.62
C THR A 445 -20.22 9.21 15.70
N GLN A 446 -20.31 8.87 17.00
CA GLN A 446 -20.37 9.87 18.09
C GLN A 446 -19.40 9.65 19.27
N VAL A 447 -18.50 8.66 19.18
CA VAL A 447 -17.71 8.22 20.36
C VAL A 447 -16.21 8.40 20.10
N PHE A 448 -15.69 9.59 20.41
CA PHE A 448 -14.27 9.89 20.36
C PHE A 448 -13.50 9.12 21.46
N ARG A 449 -12.89 8.00 21.09
CA ARG A 449 -12.11 7.16 22.02
C ARG A 449 -10.72 6.90 21.46
N ALA A 450 -9.83 6.45 22.35
CA ALA A 450 -8.47 6.11 22.01
C ALA A 450 -8.42 4.72 21.36
N GLY A 451 -7.81 4.63 20.18
CA GLY A 451 -7.37 3.37 19.58
C GLY A 451 -5.85 3.24 19.69
N GLU A 452 -5.36 2.03 19.86
CA GLU A 452 -3.92 1.74 19.92
C GLU A 452 -3.56 0.56 19.02
N ILE A 453 -2.71 0.82 18.02
CA ILE A 453 -2.33 -0.19 17.03
C ILE A 453 -0.80 -0.26 16.99
N SER A 454 -0.23 -1.42 17.28
CA SER A 454 1.19 -1.69 17.12
C SER A 454 1.40 -2.83 16.13
N ILE A 455 2.11 -2.55 15.04
CA ILE A 455 2.41 -3.52 13.98
C ILE A 455 3.92 -3.48 13.80
N ARG A 456 4.60 -4.58 14.17
CA ARG A 456 6.05 -4.66 14.17
C ARG A 456 6.59 -5.92 13.50
N LYS A 457 7.59 -5.80 12.64
CA LYS A 457 8.26 -6.95 11.98
C LYS A 457 7.31 -7.85 11.17
N ASN A 458 6.23 -7.30 10.63
CA ASN A 458 5.29 -8.06 9.80
C ASN A 458 5.67 -7.92 8.32
N THR A 459 5.32 -8.93 7.53
CA THR A 459 5.47 -8.97 6.08
C THR A 459 4.08 -9.01 5.46
N LEU A 460 3.70 -7.96 4.72
CA LEU A 460 2.40 -7.84 4.04
C LEU A 460 2.64 -7.70 2.54
N THR A 461 2.41 -8.77 1.78
CA THR A 461 2.80 -8.83 0.37
C THR A 461 1.73 -9.36 -0.55
N ASP A 462 1.76 -8.96 -1.82
CA ASP A 462 0.95 -9.56 -2.87
C ASP A 462 -0.58 -9.47 -2.60
N ASN A 463 -1.01 -8.48 -1.81
CA ASN A 463 -2.43 -8.25 -1.54
C ASN A 463 -3.07 -7.46 -2.67
N VAL A 464 -4.28 -7.81 -3.09
CA VAL A 464 -5.01 -7.14 -4.19
C VAL A 464 -5.30 -5.67 -3.88
N GLY A 465 -5.63 -5.36 -2.62
CA GLY A 465 -5.88 -4.00 -2.15
C GLY A 465 -4.70 -3.43 -1.38
N HIS A 466 -4.96 -2.91 -0.18
CA HIS A 466 -3.92 -2.32 0.67
C HIS A 466 -3.15 -3.38 1.46
N GLY A 467 -1.88 -3.12 1.76
CA GLY A 467 -1.15 -3.87 2.78
C GLY A 467 -1.81 -3.69 4.16
N ILE A 468 -1.88 -2.43 4.61
CA ILE A 468 -2.57 -2.03 5.85
C ILE A 468 -3.62 -0.96 5.50
N GLY A 469 -4.88 -1.24 5.79
CA GLY A 469 -6.00 -0.29 5.65
C GLY A 469 -6.69 -0.04 6.99
N ILE A 470 -6.66 1.19 7.49
CA ILE A 470 -7.32 1.61 8.73
C ILE A 470 -8.31 2.73 8.42
N ASP A 471 -9.61 2.48 8.58
CA ASP A 471 -10.66 3.47 8.49
C ASP A 471 -11.28 3.71 9.87
N ALA A 472 -10.86 4.79 10.52
CA ALA A 472 -11.19 5.13 11.90
C ALA A 472 -11.56 6.62 12.05
N ARG A 473 -12.42 7.12 11.15
CA ARG A 473 -12.81 8.54 10.97
C ARG A 473 -13.39 9.26 12.19
N THR A 474 -13.69 8.55 13.28
CA THR A 474 -14.24 9.10 14.53
C THR A 474 -13.34 8.82 15.75
N THR A 475 -12.10 8.39 15.52
CA THR A 475 -11.19 7.86 16.56
C THR A 475 -10.01 8.77 16.81
N LYS A 476 -9.59 8.88 18.07
CA LYS A 476 -8.26 9.40 18.43
C LYS A 476 -7.27 8.24 18.35
N LEU A 477 -6.56 8.11 17.23
CA LEU A 477 -5.69 6.97 16.97
C LEU A 477 -4.25 7.25 17.42
N ARG A 478 -3.66 6.27 18.13
CA ARG A 478 -2.22 6.11 18.30
C ARG A 478 -1.79 4.86 17.54
N PHE A 479 -0.83 5.00 16.65
CA PHE A 479 -0.27 3.85 15.94
C PHE A 479 1.25 3.86 15.95
N HIS A 480 1.83 2.65 15.94
CA HIS A 480 3.26 2.41 15.82
C HIS A 480 3.49 1.33 14.77
N LEU A 481 4.04 1.72 13.62
CA LEU A 481 4.45 0.81 12.55
C LEU A 481 5.97 0.73 12.55
N THR A 482 6.54 -0.42 12.91
CA THR A 482 7.99 -0.56 13.09
C THR A 482 8.58 -1.78 12.39
N ASP A 483 9.65 -1.61 11.62
CA ASP A 483 10.38 -2.70 10.97
C ASP A 483 9.52 -3.63 10.09
N ASN A 484 8.43 -3.14 9.48
CA ASN A 484 7.57 -3.96 8.62
C ASN A 484 8.05 -3.94 7.16
N THR A 485 7.79 -5.03 6.44
CA THR A 485 7.96 -5.12 4.98
C THR A 485 6.58 -5.15 4.33
N ILE A 486 6.27 -4.14 3.52
CA ILE A 486 4.97 -3.96 2.87
C ILE A 486 5.22 -3.73 1.39
N ARG A 487 4.99 -4.75 0.56
CA ARG A 487 5.36 -4.67 -0.86
C ARG A 487 4.42 -5.39 -1.80
N ASP A 488 4.45 -5.00 -3.07
CA ASP A 488 3.71 -5.66 -4.15
C ASP A 488 2.19 -5.70 -3.89
N ASN A 489 1.64 -4.72 -3.17
CA ASN A 489 0.20 -4.62 -2.93
C ASN A 489 -0.45 -3.77 -4.04
N GLY A 490 -1.65 -4.14 -4.47
CA GLY A 490 -2.31 -3.52 -5.62
C GLY A 490 -2.82 -2.09 -5.40
N ARG A 491 -2.87 -1.61 -4.15
CA ARG A 491 -3.20 -0.23 -3.77
C ARG A 491 -2.14 0.34 -2.84
N ASP A 492 -2.51 1.18 -1.86
CA ASP A 492 -1.52 1.76 -0.95
C ASP A 492 -0.82 0.68 -0.10
N GLY A 493 0.46 0.88 0.19
CA GLY A 493 1.15 0.07 1.21
C GLY A 493 0.47 0.23 2.58
N VAL A 494 0.31 1.49 3.01
CA VAL A 494 -0.38 1.86 4.26
C VAL A 494 -1.36 3.00 4.00
N ASN A 495 -2.66 2.75 4.20
CA ASN A 495 -3.71 3.76 4.17
C ASN A 495 -4.34 3.91 5.56
N ILE A 496 -4.27 5.11 6.14
CA ILE A 496 -4.87 5.43 7.44
C ILE A 496 -5.78 6.65 7.30
N GLN A 497 -7.06 6.46 7.62
CA GLN A 497 -8.06 7.50 7.73
C GLN A 497 -8.52 7.60 9.17
N THR A 498 -8.40 8.77 9.79
CA THR A 498 -8.72 8.93 11.21
C THR A 498 -9.33 10.29 11.51
N TRP A 499 -9.94 10.46 12.68
CA TRP A 499 -10.29 11.79 13.14
C TRP A 499 -9.03 12.53 13.60
N LEU A 500 -8.32 11.99 14.58
CA LEU A 500 -7.17 12.62 15.21
C LEU A 500 -6.05 11.62 15.43
N THR A 501 -4.89 11.84 14.82
CA THR A 501 -3.67 11.08 15.12
C THR A 501 -2.87 11.78 16.20
N ARG A 502 -2.46 11.04 17.25
CA ARG A 502 -1.51 11.59 18.25
C ARG A 502 -0.43 10.60 18.65
N ARG A 503 0.78 11.11 18.90
CA ARG A 503 1.91 10.34 19.46
C ARG A 503 2.18 9.05 18.67
N SER A 504 2.19 9.15 17.35
CA SER A 504 2.27 8.00 16.44
C SER A 504 3.62 7.98 15.72
N SER A 505 4.05 6.80 15.30
CA SER A 505 5.32 6.64 14.58
C SER A 505 5.24 5.61 13.45
N VAL A 506 5.99 5.90 12.39
CA VAL A 506 6.31 4.97 11.29
C VAL A 506 7.83 4.93 11.21
N ASP A 507 8.44 3.84 11.67
CA ASP A 507 9.89 3.75 11.89
C ASP A 507 10.49 2.47 11.26
N GLY A 508 11.54 2.59 10.46
CA GLY A 508 12.29 1.42 9.97
C GLY A 508 11.55 0.52 8.97
N ASN A 509 10.47 0.97 8.34
CA ASN A 509 9.66 0.13 7.44
C ASN A 509 10.21 0.15 6.01
N GLN A 510 10.08 -0.99 5.32
CA GLN A 510 10.29 -1.11 3.87
C GLN A 510 8.91 -1.14 3.19
N ILE A 511 8.59 -0.11 2.40
CA ILE A 511 7.31 0.05 1.71
C ILE A 511 7.58 0.20 0.21
N THR A 512 7.53 -0.90 -0.54
CA THR A 512 8.02 -0.91 -1.93
C THR A 512 7.01 -1.45 -2.92
N ASP A 513 7.05 -0.98 -4.17
CA ASP A 513 6.34 -1.64 -5.28
C ASP A 513 4.81 -1.73 -5.10
N ASN A 514 4.19 -0.76 -4.41
CA ASN A 514 2.73 -0.73 -4.21
C ASN A 514 2.02 0.09 -5.32
N GLY A 515 0.78 -0.28 -5.61
CA GLY A 515 -0.01 0.22 -6.74
C GLY A 515 -0.58 1.63 -6.57
N ASP A 516 -0.58 2.19 -5.36
CA ASP A 516 -0.95 3.59 -5.08
C ASP A 516 0.15 4.24 -4.20
N ASP A 517 -0.20 4.91 -3.09
CA ASP A 517 0.76 5.56 -2.19
C ASP A 517 1.57 4.55 -1.36
N GLY A 518 2.81 4.90 -0.99
CA GLY A 518 3.56 4.10 -0.02
C GLY A 518 2.90 4.19 1.37
N PHE A 519 2.85 5.40 1.91
CA PHE A 519 2.20 5.72 3.18
C PHE A 519 1.27 6.92 3.00
N ALA A 520 -0.03 6.73 3.29
CA ALA A 520 -1.04 7.77 3.27
C ALA A 520 -1.72 7.89 4.63
N LEU A 521 -1.63 9.08 5.24
CA LEU A 521 -2.36 9.44 6.45
C LEU A 521 -3.29 10.61 6.19
N ALA A 522 -4.60 10.38 6.34
CA ALA A 522 -5.64 11.39 6.21
C ALA A 522 -6.44 11.54 7.51
N GLY A 523 -6.83 12.78 7.86
CA GLY A 523 -7.73 12.99 8.99
C GLY A 523 -8.15 14.43 9.26
N ALA A 524 -8.83 14.69 10.38
CA ALA A 524 -9.09 16.06 10.81
C ALA A 524 -7.78 16.72 11.28
N ALA A 525 -7.01 16.01 12.12
CA ALA A 525 -5.73 16.50 12.58
C ALA A 525 -4.71 15.43 12.91
N VAL A 526 -3.44 15.86 12.90
CA VAL A 526 -2.28 15.08 13.28
C VAL A 526 -1.47 15.89 14.28
N SER A 527 -1.04 15.25 15.38
CA SER A 527 -0.11 15.86 16.33
C SER A 527 0.95 14.88 16.83
N ASN A 528 2.21 15.32 16.88
CA ASN A 528 3.31 14.48 17.37
C ASN A 528 3.42 13.16 16.57
N LEU A 529 3.64 13.29 15.27
CA LEU A 529 3.87 12.19 14.34
C LEU A 529 5.35 12.14 13.98
N THR A 530 5.95 10.96 14.08
CA THR A 530 7.33 10.71 13.63
C THR A 530 7.34 9.74 12.46
N LEU A 531 7.94 10.15 11.34
CA LEU A 531 8.20 9.31 10.17
C LEU A 531 9.72 9.17 10.06
N ALA A 532 10.29 8.02 10.39
CA ALA A 532 11.73 7.86 10.50
C ALA A 532 12.30 6.56 9.90
N HIS A 533 13.52 6.62 9.35
CA HIS A 533 14.26 5.42 8.90
C HIS A 533 13.52 4.52 7.90
N ASN A 534 12.51 5.03 7.17
CA ASN A 534 11.73 4.21 6.24
C ASN A 534 12.38 4.20 4.86
N GLU A 535 12.33 3.05 4.18
CA GLU A 535 12.64 2.91 2.76
C GLU A 535 11.33 2.78 1.97
N VAL A 536 10.97 3.83 1.24
CA VAL A 536 9.74 3.92 0.46
C VAL A 536 10.11 4.06 -1.02
N VAL A 537 9.91 3.00 -1.81
CA VAL A 537 10.53 2.87 -3.14
C VAL A 537 9.54 2.37 -4.17
N ASN A 538 9.54 2.97 -5.37
CA ASN A 538 8.79 2.46 -6.53
C ASN A 538 7.28 2.27 -6.27
N ASN A 539 6.66 3.20 -5.55
CA ASN A 539 5.21 3.21 -5.36
C ASN A 539 4.55 4.06 -6.45
N SER A 540 3.39 3.65 -6.94
CA SER A 540 2.72 4.27 -8.08
C SER A 540 1.94 5.56 -7.73
N GLY A 541 2.03 6.01 -6.49
CA GLY A 541 1.51 7.27 -5.97
C GLY A 541 2.56 8.06 -5.20
N THR A 542 2.10 8.84 -4.22
CA THR A 542 2.96 9.57 -3.29
C THR A 542 3.73 8.59 -2.41
N GLY A 543 5.03 8.84 -2.19
CA GLY A 543 5.83 8.04 -1.27
C GLY A 543 5.28 8.10 0.15
N MET A 544 5.30 9.28 0.77
CA MET A 544 4.74 9.50 2.11
C MET A 544 3.88 10.77 2.16
N GLY A 545 2.59 10.63 2.45
CA GLY A 545 1.62 11.72 2.50
C GLY A 545 0.94 11.87 3.85
N VAL A 546 0.87 13.12 4.32
CA VAL A 546 0.03 13.54 5.46
C VAL A 546 -0.92 14.61 4.97
N GLN A 547 -2.23 14.32 4.97
CA GLN A 547 -3.28 15.27 4.60
C GLN A 547 -4.25 15.47 5.76
N THR A 548 -4.47 16.72 6.14
CA THR A 548 -5.35 17.06 7.26
C THR A 548 -6.36 18.12 6.87
N ARG A 549 -7.60 18.00 7.36
CA ARG A 549 -8.62 19.03 7.14
C ARG A 549 -8.41 20.27 8.03
N ALA A 550 -7.83 20.09 9.21
CA ALA A 550 -7.64 21.19 10.15
C ALA A 550 -6.17 21.46 10.48
N THR A 551 -5.41 20.47 10.95
CA THR A 551 -4.03 20.76 11.35
C THR A 551 -3.06 19.60 11.32
N ALA A 552 -1.85 19.87 10.83
CA ALA A 552 -0.66 19.04 11.00
C ALA A 552 0.32 19.73 11.95
N ARG A 553 0.50 19.19 13.16
CA ARG A 553 1.35 19.79 14.19
C ARG A 553 2.43 18.85 14.71
N LYS A 554 3.66 19.35 14.95
CA LYS A 554 4.76 18.52 15.51
C LYS A 554 4.95 17.25 14.66
N VAL A 555 5.15 17.44 13.36
CA VAL A 555 5.43 16.35 12.42
C VAL A 555 6.94 16.33 12.19
N THR A 556 7.59 15.24 12.56
CA THR A 556 9.03 15.04 12.37
C THR A 556 9.25 13.96 11.32
N ILE A 557 9.98 14.30 10.26
CA ILE A 557 10.27 13.42 9.12
C ILE A 557 11.79 13.35 9.00
N HIS A 558 12.42 12.22 9.34
CA HIS A 558 13.87 12.13 9.26
C HIS A 558 14.46 10.78 8.87
N ASN A 559 15.65 10.78 8.26
CA ASN A 559 16.34 9.56 7.84
C ASN A 559 15.51 8.63 6.93
N ASN A 560 14.55 9.17 6.18
CA ASN A 560 13.78 8.37 5.23
C ASN A 560 14.44 8.40 3.85
N THR A 561 14.40 7.28 3.14
CA THR A 561 14.69 7.20 1.71
C THR A 561 13.38 7.04 0.97
N VAL A 562 12.95 8.09 0.25
CA VAL A 562 11.73 8.08 -0.56
C VAL A 562 12.12 8.31 -2.01
N ARG A 563 12.01 7.28 -2.84
CA ARG A 563 12.53 7.36 -4.20
C ARG A 563 11.73 6.59 -5.24
N ASP A 564 11.94 7.02 -6.48
CA ASP A 564 11.48 6.30 -7.67
C ASP A 564 9.95 6.15 -7.75
N GLY A 565 9.19 7.01 -7.07
CA GLY A 565 7.73 7.01 -7.11
C GLY A 565 7.18 7.83 -8.28
N THR A 566 6.02 7.46 -8.80
CA THR A 566 5.32 8.22 -9.85
C THR A 566 4.50 9.39 -9.30
N GLY A 567 4.43 9.55 -7.97
CA GLY A 567 3.83 10.69 -7.29
C GLY A 567 4.84 11.68 -6.70
N HIS A 568 4.41 12.39 -5.67
CA HIS A 568 5.31 13.21 -4.84
C HIS A 568 6.20 12.33 -3.94
N GLY A 569 7.37 12.81 -3.54
CA GLY A 569 8.19 12.15 -2.53
C GLY A 569 7.51 12.21 -1.16
N VAL A 570 7.60 13.36 -0.49
CA VAL A 570 6.96 13.61 0.80
C VAL A 570 5.99 14.77 0.69
N THR A 571 4.78 14.60 1.22
CA THR A 571 3.78 15.67 1.29
C THR A 571 3.26 15.88 2.72
N VAL A 572 3.15 17.16 3.11
CA VAL A 572 2.45 17.59 4.33
C VAL A 572 1.46 18.68 3.93
N ARG A 573 0.18 18.34 3.90
CA ARG A 573 -0.90 19.22 3.47
C ARG A 573 -1.91 19.41 4.59
N SER A 574 -2.37 20.64 4.73
CA SER A 574 -3.50 20.95 5.58
C SER A 574 -4.43 21.93 4.88
N ASP A 575 -5.74 21.73 5.04
CA ASP A 575 -6.72 22.70 4.52
C ASP A 575 -6.79 23.95 5.42
N LEU A 576 -6.16 23.92 6.62
CA LEU A 576 -5.99 25.11 7.46
C LEU A 576 -4.53 25.32 7.90
N LEU A 577 -3.98 24.52 8.82
CA LEU A 577 -2.73 24.88 9.54
C LEU A 577 -1.64 23.81 9.55
N ILE A 578 -0.40 24.22 9.34
CA ILE A 578 0.80 23.41 9.46
C ILE A 578 1.75 24.08 10.47
N HIS A 579 2.09 23.40 11.57
CA HIS A 579 2.90 24.02 12.62
C HIS A 579 3.93 23.06 13.24
N GLN A 580 5.17 23.52 13.45
CA GLN A 580 6.28 22.71 13.98
C GLN A 580 6.50 21.46 13.12
N VAL A 581 6.87 21.66 11.86
CA VAL A 581 7.25 20.56 10.97
C VAL A 581 8.76 20.57 10.80
N ASP A 582 9.41 19.44 11.09
CA ASP A 582 10.86 19.26 10.97
C ASP A 582 11.14 18.14 9.98
N VAL A 583 11.77 18.47 8.86
CA VAL A 583 12.14 17.55 7.79
C VAL A 583 13.67 17.54 7.69
N ARG A 584 14.32 16.47 8.12
CA ARG A 584 15.78 16.43 8.16
C ARG A 584 16.41 15.10 7.76
N GLU A 585 17.61 15.12 7.20
CA GLU A 585 18.38 13.90 6.91
C GLU A 585 17.65 12.92 5.97
N ASN A 586 16.70 13.38 5.15
CA ASN A 586 15.97 12.52 4.21
C ASN A 586 16.63 12.53 2.83
N ARG A 587 16.48 11.41 2.11
CA ARG A 587 16.83 11.27 0.70
C ARG A 587 15.54 11.16 -0.11
N LEU A 588 15.17 12.25 -0.77
CA LEU A 588 13.93 12.39 -1.56
C LEU A 588 14.32 12.48 -3.03
N ALA A 589 14.27 11.35 -3.74
CA ALA A 589 14.98 11.23 -5.01
C ALA A 589 14.16 10.62 -6.14
N ASN A 590 14.31 11.11 -7.36
CA ASN A 590 13.73 10.48 -8.55
C ASN A 590 12.20 10.31 -8.54
N ASN A 591 11.47 11.20 -7.89
CA ASN A 591 10.01 11.14 -7.85
C ASN A 591 9.41 12.02 -8.96
N ALA A 592 8.28 11.61 -9.54
CA ALA A 592 7.67 12.35 -10.64
C ALA A 592 6.98 13.65 -10.21
N GLY A 593 6.74 13.85 -8.92
CA GLY A 593 6.26 15.11 -8.35
C GLY A 593 7.37 15.93 -7.68
N SER A 594 6.96 16.78 -6.74
CA SER A 594 7.89 17.41 -5.79
C SER A 594 8.59 16.38 -4.89
N GLY A 595 9.89 16.56 -4.62
CA GLY A 595 10.58 15.82 -3.58
C GLY A 595 9.99 16.09 -2.21
N LEU A 596 9.74 17.36 -1.89
CA LEU A 596 9.01 17.80 -0.69
C LEU A 596 7.93 18.82 -1.04
N LEU A 597 6.69 18.60 -0.61
CA LEU A 597 5.58 19.54 -0.75
C LEU A 597 4.95 19.81 0.61
N VAL A 598 5.05 21.06 1.08
CA VAL A 598 4.38 21.54 2.29
C VAL A 598 3.40 22.63 1.89
N ALA A 599 2.10 22.42 2.11
CA ALA A 599 1.09 23.35 1.62
C ALA A 599 -0.08 23.54 2.59
N SER A 600 -0.36 24.80 2.88
CA SER A 600 -1.60 25.28 3.48
C SER A 600 -2.18 26.39 2.59
N PRO A 601 -3.51 26.48 2.44
CA PRO A 601 -4.13 27.53 1.64
C PRO A 601 -4.00 28.92 2.27
N ILE A 602 -3.69 29.01 3.58
CA ILE A 602 -3.56 30.28 4.29
C ILE A 602 -2.14 30.60 4.73
N THR A 603 -1.81 31.87 4.70
CA THR A 603 -0.54 32.38 5.20
C THR A 603 -0.52 32.44 6.73
N HIS A 604 0.34 31.65 7.37
CA HIS A 604 0.46 31.55 8.82
C HIS A 604 1.86 31.12 9.28
N ARG A 605 2.23 31.41 10.53
CA ARG A 605 3.53 31.01 11.09
C ARG A 605 3.58 29.52 11.34
N SER A 606 4.37 28.84 10.52
CA SER A 606 4.51 27.38 10.58
C SER A 606 5.65 26.92 11.47
N ASN A 607 6.76 27.66 11.57
CA ASN A 607 8.02 27.11 12.11
C ASN A 607 8.37 25.78 11.40
N LEU A 608 8.56 25.87 10.08
CA LEU A 608 8.97 24.78 9.21
C LEU A 608 10.50 24.74 9.11
N SER A 609 11.08 23.59 9.37
CA SER A 609 12.53 23.33 9.28
C SER A 609 12.78 22.26 8.22
N VAL A 610 13.62 22.55 7.23
CA VAL A 610 14.07 21.61 6.19
C VAL A 610 15.60 21.62 6.18
N VAL A 611 16.24 20.58 6.71
CA VAL A 611 17.67 20.58 7.03
C VAL A 611 18.39 19.29 6.64
N HIS A 612 19.57 19.35 6.03
CA HIS A 612 20.38 18.15 5.73
C HIS A 612 19.66 17.10 4.84
N ASN A 613 18.77 17.53 3.96
CA ASN A 613 18.11 16.62 3.02
C ASN A 613 18.84 16.58 1.68
N THR A 614 18.85 15.41 1.03
CA THR A 614 19.21 15.26 -0.38
C THR A 614 17.93 15.16 -1.19
N ILE A 615 17.62 16.19 -1.97
CA ILE A 615 16.41 16.33 -2.78
C ILE A 615 16.85 16.42 -4.25
N ALA A 616 16.86 15.27 -4.93
CA ALA A 616 17.52 15.14 -6.22
C ALA A 616 16.66 14.46 -7.27
N ALA A 617 16.82 14.81 -8.55
CA ALA A 617 16.18 14.10 -9.66
C ALA A 617 14.64 14.04 -9.61
N ASN A 618 13.97 14.88 -8.81
CA ASN A 618 12.51 14.95 -8.83
C ASN A 618 12.03 15.88 -9.94
N SER A 619 10.74 15.94 -10.25
CA SER A 619 10.22 16.96 -11.20
C SER A 619 10.26 18.37 -10.61
N TYR A 620 10.12 18.47 -9.28
CA TYR A 620 10.27 19.69 -8.50
C TYR A 620 11.05 19.38 -7.21
N GLY A 621 11.85 20.32 -6.71
CA GLY A 621 12.60 20.10 -5.48
C GLY A 621 11.74 20.26 -4.22
N VAL A 622 11.73 21.48 -3.67
CA VAL A 622 11.00 21.85 -2.46
C VAL A 622 9.93 22.88 -2.78
N ILE A 623 8.70 22.62 -2.37
CA ILE A 623 7.57 23.54 -2.54
C ILE A 623 6.97 23.84 -1.16
N VAL A 624 6.89 25.12 -0.83
CA VAL A 624 6.30 25.62 0.42
C VAL A 624 5.24 26.67 0.10
N ARG A 625 4.01 26.45 0.59
CA ARG A 625 2.86 27.36 0.42
C ARG A 625 2.17 27.66 1.74
N GLY A 626 1.92 28.94 2.01
CA GLY A 626 1.20 29.41 3.20
C GLY A 626 1.97 29.29 4.53
N ALA A 627 3.01 28.46 4.59
CA ALA A 627 3.85 28.25 5.76
C ALA A 627 4.99 29.30 5.84
N VAL A 628 4.76 30.40 6.56
CA VAL A 628 5.81 31.41 6.84
C VAL A 628 6.65 31.01 8.05
N GLU A 629 7.80 31.66 8.20
CA GLU A 629 8.90 31.26 9.09
C GLU A 629 9.44 29.88 8.77
N THR A 630 9.88 29.76 7.52
CA THR A 630 10.48 28.56 6.98
C THR A 630 12.01 28.70 6.96
N ALA A 631 12.71 27.72 7.52
CA ALA A 631 14.15 27.59 7.45
C ALA A 631 14.53 26.40 6.55
N ILE A 632 15.05 26.68 5.36
CA ILE A 632 15.63 25.68 4.44
C ILE A 632 17.14 25.87 4.48
N ARG A 633 17.88 24.95 5.11
CA ARG A 633 19.34 25.09 5.22
C ARG A 633 20.10 23.79 5.10
N GLU A 634 21.34 23.86 4.62
CA GLU A 634 22.23 22.69 4.55
C GLU A 634 21.63 21.52 3.74
N ASN A 635 20.79 21.81 2.74
CA ASN A 635 20.23 20.79 1.84
C ASN A 635 20.95 20.76 0.50
N ASP A 636 20.99 19.58 -0.12
CA ASP A 636 21.39 19.41 -1.51
C ASP A 636 20.12 19.28 -2.37
N ILE A 637 19.77 20.34 -3.10
CA ILE A 637 18.59 20.44 -3.96
C ILE A 637 19.07 20.48 -5.40
N VAL A 638 19.25 19.30 -6.00
CA VAL A 638 20.08 19.15 -7.20
C VAL A 638 19.40 18.38 -8.31
N PHE A 639 19.52 18.87 -9.55
CA PHE A 639 19.02 18.21 -10.75
C PHE A 639 17.55 17.77 -10.63
N ASN A 640 16.69 18.58 -10.03
CA ASN A 640 15.26 18.29 -10.00
C ASN A 640 14.65 18.52 -11.39
N THR A 641 14.92 17.61 -12.33
CA THR A 641 14.54 17.64 -13.74
C THR A 641 14.18 16.24 -14.25
N ASN A 642 13.45 15.44 -13.47
CA ASN A 642 13.14 14.05 -13.84
C ASN A 642 12.63 13.95 -15.29
N ALA A 643 13.37 13.21 -16.13
CA ALA A 643 13.10 13.09 -17.55
C ALA A 643 12.40 11.78 -17.94
N PHE A 644 12.29 10.83 -17.01
CA PHE A 644 11.87 9.45 -17.30
C PHE A 644 10.51 9.08 -16.71
N THR A 645 9.86 10.01 -16.02
CA THR A 645 8.51 9.82 -15.50
C THR A 645 7.63 11.01 -15.84
N GLU A 646 6.35 10.75 -16.11
CA GLU A 646 5.38 11.81 -16.36
C GLU A 646 5.17 12.65 -15.10
N PRO A 647 5.39 13.97 -15.14
CA PRO A 647 5.43 14.78 -13.93
C PRO A 647 4.03 15.02 -13.35
N VAL A 648 3.91 14.96 -12.02
CA VAL A 648 2.68 15.37 -11.32
C VAL A 648 2.60 16.89 -11.28
N PRO A 649 1.65 17.53 -11.99
CA PRO A 649 1.60 18.98 -12.08
C PRO A 649 1.31 19.63 -10.73
N VAL A 650 2.04 20.71 -10.42
CA VAL A 650 1.74 21.58 -9.28
C VAL A 650 1.30 22.94 -9.84
N SER A 651 0.10 23.38 -9.45
CA SER A 651 -0.48 24.66 -9.89
C SER A 651 0.54 25.79 -9.72
N ASP A 652 0.75 26.63 -10.74
CA ASP A 652 1.63 27.81 -10.66
C ASP A 652 3.12 27.51 -10.38
N VAL A 653 3.57 26.27 -10.58
CA VAL A 653 5.01 25.92 -10.50
C VAL A 653 5.47 25.29 -11.81
N TYR A 654 6.51 25.89 -12.39
CA TYR A 654 7.14 25.35 -13.60
C TYR A 654 8.01 24.13 -13.26
N LEU A 655 8.01 23.14 -14.15
CA LEU A 655 8.91 21.98 -14.07
C LEU A 655 10.36 22.44 -13.97
N GLY A 656 11.19 21.72 -13.23
CA GLY A 656 12.57 22.13 -13.04
C GLY A 656 12.75 23.26 -12.03
N THR A 657 11.80 23.45 -11.11
CA THR A 657 11.94 24.41 -10.01
C THR A 657 12.56 23.71 -8.80
N GLY A 658 13.71 24.23 -8.33
CA GLY A 658 14.45 23.71 -7.19
C GLY A 658 13.77 24.04 -5.87
N VAL A 659 13.52 25.33 -5.61
CA VAL A 659 12.77 25.80 -4.44
C VAL A 659 11.69 26.77 -4.89
N TYR A 660 10.46 26.52 -4.47
CA TYR A 660 9.31 27.42 -4.67
C TYR A 660 8.75 27.82 -3.31
N VAL A 661 8.70 29.11 -3.04
CA VAL A 661 8.09 29.67 -1.83
C VAL A 661 6.97 30.61 -2.25
N ALA A 662 5.76 30.32 -1.78
CA ALA A 662 4.62 31.20 -1.96
C ALA A 662 3.83 31.40 -0.67
N GLU A 663 3.18 32.54 -0.60
CA GLU A 663 2.16 32.80 0.40
C GLU A 663 0.81 32.22 -0.06
N GLY A 664 0.01 31.78 0.90
CA GLY A 664 -1.41 31.47 0.69
C GLY A 664 -2.28 32.72 0.83
N SER A 665 -3.58 32.54 0.78
CA SER A 665 -4.56 33.60 1.03
C SER A 665 -4.36 34.20 2.43
N SER A 666 -4.63 35.50 2.57
CA SER A 666 -4.57 36.16 3.88
C SER A 666 -5.73 35.68 4.76
N GLY A 667 -5.44 35.34 6.02
CA GLY A 667 -6.48 35.01 6.98
C GLY A 667 -6.13 35.15 8.46
N VAL A 668 -7.16 35.24 9.30
CA VAL A 668 -7.03 35.52 10.75
C VAL A 668 -7.35 34.28 11.56
N ILE A 669 -6.36 33.70 12.25
CA ILE A 669 -6.58 32.62 13.24
C ILE A 669 -7.03 33.26 14.56
N VAL A 670 -7.98 32.70 15.30
CA VAL A 670 -8.33 33.17 16.65
C VAL A 670 -8.01 32.08 17.68
N ASN A 671 -7.67 32.43 18.93
CA ASN A 671 -7.58 31.48 20.03
C ASN A 671 -8.77 31.73 20.98
N GLN A 672 -9.58 30.69 21.16
CA GLN A 672 -10.84 30.72 21.91
C GLN A 672 -10.67 30.39 23.40
N ALA A 673 -9.47 29.99 23.87
CA ALA A 673 -9.21 29.62 25.27
C ALA A 673 -9.57 30.71 26.28
N GLN A 674 -9.60 31.98 25.84
CA GLN A 674 -9.87 33.16 26.67
C GLN A 674 -10.87 34.13 26.02
N ALA A 675 -11.59 33.70 24.98
CA ALA A 675 -12.53 34.57 24.28
C ALA A 675 -13.80 34.79 25.11
N LYS A 676 -14.24 36.06 25.21
CA LYS A 676 -15.50 36.43 25.89
C LYS A 676 -16.73 36.31 24.99
N ILE A 677 -16.52 36.14 23.69
CA ILE A 677 -17.55 36.06 22.66
C ILE A 677 -17.48 34.63 22.12
N PRO A 678 -18.58 33.85 22.16
CA PRO A 678 -18.60 32.50 21.61
C PRO A 678 -18.36 32.52 20.11
N LEU A 679 -17.77 31.45 19.58
CA LEU A 679 -17.32 31.39 18.19
C LEU A 679 -18.45 31.57 17.17
N GLU A 680 -19.65 31.08 17.51
CA GLU A 680 -20.89 31.20 16.74
C GLU A 680 -21.30 32.66 16.52
N GLU A 681 -20.92 33.57 17.42
CA GLU A 681 -21.15 35.02 17.29
C GLU A 681 -20.07 35.72 16.44
N LEU A 682 -18.95 35.04 16.16
CA LEU A 682 -17.84 35.55 15.35
C LEU A 682 -17.86 35.02 13.90
N VAL A 683 -18.65 33.98 13.61
CA VAL A 683 -18.72 33.29 12.31
C VAL A 683 -20.13 33.41 11.75
N ALA A 684 -20.29 34.21 10.69
CA ALA A 684 -21.60 34.49 10.08
C ALA A 684 -22.13 33.36 9.17
N ASN A 685 -21.34 32.33 8.87
CA ASN A 685 -21.72 31.19 8.03
C ASN A 685 -21.81 29.88 8.84
N PRO A 686 -22.99 29.25 8.99
CA PRO A 686 -23.18 27.99 9.70
C PRO A 686 -22.33 26.83 9.15
N GLU A 687 -22.04 26.79 7.84
CA GLU A 687 -21.23 25.73 7.23
C GLU A 687 -19.76 25.81 7.67
N MET A 688 -19.23 27.03 7.84
CA MET A 688 -17.91 27.22 8.43
C MET A 688 -17.92 26.82 9.91
N THR A 689 -19.00 27.07 10.66
CA THR A 689 -19.08 26.68 12.08
C THR A 689 -18.83 25.18 12.29
N GLU A 690 -19.27 24.30 11.39
CA GLU A 690 -18.98 22.86 11.48
C GLU A 690 -17.51 22.52 11.22
N GLU A 691 -16.88 23.07 10.17
CA GLU A 691 -15.45 22.88 9.88
C GLU A 691 -14.54 23.41 11.01
N LEU A 692 -15.00 24.48 11.65
CA LEU A 692 -14.32 25.15 12.75
C LEU A 692 -14.54 24.46 14.09
N THR A 693 -15.70 23.84 14.30
CA THR A 693 -15.96 22.92 15.42
C THR A 693 -15.09 21.67 15.31
N VAL A 694 -14.85 21.18 14.09
CA VAL A 694 -13.86 20.14 13.82
C VAL A 694 -12.43 20.60 14.14
N ALA A 695 -12.12 21.90 14.06
CA ALA A 695 -10.82 22.48 14.40
C ALA A 695 -10.60 22.76 15.92
N GLN A 696 -11.64 22.71 16.76
CA GLN A 696 -11.54 22.69 18.24
C GLN A 696 -10.93 21.38 18.78
N LEU A 697 -9.78 20.96 18.24
CA LEU A 697 -9.13 19.68 18.56
C LEU A 697 -8.28 19.77 19.84
N TRP A 698 -8.02 21.01 20.30
CA TRP A 698 -7.31 21.40 21.51
C TRP A 698 -8.04 22.57 22.20
N ASP A 699 -7.73 22.82 23.47
CA ASP A 699 -8.33 23.90 24.26
C ASP A 699 -7.99 25.33 23.74
N ASP A 700 -7.16 25.48 22.71
CA ASP A 700 -6.43 26.73 22.43
C ASP A 700 -6.30 27.20 20.96
N THR A 701 -7.10 26.75 20.00
CA THR A 701 -7.04 27.33 18.62
C THR A 701 -8.36 27.18 17.85
N VAL A 702 -8.97 28.30 17.38
CA VAL A 702 -10.05 28.23 16.39
C VAL A 702 -10.17 29.46 15.45
N VAL A 703 -10.34 29.15 14.16
CA VAL A 703 -10.99 29.91 13.06
C VAL A 703 -10.22 30.99 12.32
N VAL A 704 -10.36 30.88 10.98
CA VAL A 704 -9.77 31.62 9.86
C VAL A 704 -10.85 32.41 9.12
N LEU A 705 -10.64 33.71 8.89
CA LEU A 705 -11.35 34.51 7.87
C LEU A 705 -10.53 34.49 6.57
N ARG A 706 -11.11 34.19 5.40
CA ARG A 706 -10.42 34.19 4.08
C ARG A 706 -10.68 35.50 3.32
N THR A 707 -9.97 35.72 2.21
CA THR A 707 -10.10 36.95 1.37
C THR A 707 -10.26 36.65 -0.13
N ASP A 708 -10.27 35.36 -0.52
CA ASP A 708 -10.16 34.87 -1.90
C ASP A 708 -11.48 34.34 -2.50
N GLY A 709 -12.63 34.71 -1.94
CA GLY A 709 -13.95 34.41 -2.52
C GLY A 709 -14.70 33.23 -1.91
N GLU A 710 -14.04 32.40 -1.09
CA GLU A 710 -14.69 31.56 -0.08
C GLU A 710 -14.44 32.14 1.33
N SER A 711 -14.74 33.42 1.47
CA SER A 711 -15.43 34.05 2.62
C SER A 711 -15.19 35.55 2.57
N GLU A 712 -16.18 36.33 2.17
CA GLU A 712 -16.81 37.39 2.99
C GLU A 712 -17.83 38.20 2.15
N THR A 713 -18.79 38.86 2.81
CA THR A 713 -18.93 40.34 2.70
C THR A 713 -19.88 40.97 3.74
N ARG A 714 -19.43 42.09 4.31
CA ARG A 714 -20.12 43.03 5.23
C ARG A 714 -20.90 44.10 4.44
N PRO A 715 -21.95 44.83 4.94
CA PRO A 715 -21.88 45.79 6.07
C PRO A 715 -23.24 46.00 6.81
N ALA A 716 -23.51 47.05 7.58
CA ALA A 716 -23.79 48.37 7.00
C ALA A 716 -22.97 49.52 7.60
N GLU A 717 -22.81 49.61 8.91
CA GLU A 717 -22.21 50.79 9.54
C GLU A 717 -21.34 50.37 10.74
N ALA A 718 -20.13 50.91 10.82
CA ALA A 718 -19.24 50.87 11.99
C ALA A 718 -18.53 49.54 12.32
N SER A 719 -17.52 49.25 11.50
CA SER A 719 -16.18 48.85 11.95
C SER A 719 -15.87 49.17 13.42
N SER A 720 -15.92 48.19 14.31
CA SER A 720 -15.01 48.10 15.46
C SER A 720 -15.14 46.74 16.14
N LEU A 721 -14.15 45.87 15.98
CA LEU A 721 -13.93 44.81 16.97
C LEU A 721 -12.52 44.97 17.51
N LEU A 722 -12.44 45.42 18.76
CA LEU A 722 -11.22 45.59 19.50
C LEU A 722 -10.73 44.20 19.95
N ILE A 723 -9.92 43.54 19.13
CA ILE A 723 -9.28 42.26 19.51
C ILE A 723 -8.17 42.57 20.52
N ARG A 724 -8.44 42.33 21.81
CA ARG A 724 -7.44 42.38 22.87
C ARG A 724 -6.67 41.07 22.91
N GLN A 725 -5.36 41.19 22.71
CA GLN A 725 -4.26 40.24 22.90
C GLN A 725 -4.64 38.76 23.06
N VAL A 726 -4.51 38.01 21.96
CA VAL A 726 -4.82 36.60 21.88
C VAL A 726 -3.50 35.81 21.81
N SER A 727 -2.95 35.49 23.00
CA SER A 727 -1.80 34.59 23.29
C SER A 727 -0.45 34.82 22.57
N GLY A 728 0.66 34.71 23.32
CA GLY A 728 2.02 34.98 22.84
C GLY A 728 2.69 33.87 22.01
N THR A 729 2.03 32.74 21.73
CA THR A 729 2.68 31.55 21.14
C THR A 729 2.12 31.08 19.79
N THR A 730 1.04 31.65 19.30
CA THR A 730 0.43 31.32 17.98
C THR A 730 0.05 32.62 17.28
N PRO A 731 0.87 33.12 16.32
CA PRO A 731 0.54 34.35 15.62
C PRO A 731 -0.43 34.08 14.48
N THR A 732 -1.49 34.86 14.52
CA THR A 732 -2.54 34.99 13.52
C THR A 732 -1.96 35.78 12.32
N GLY A 733 -2.54 35.65 11.12
CA GLY A 733 -2.13 36.47 9.96
C GLY A 733 -2.38 37.98 10.11
N VAL A 734 -2.74 38.45 11.32
CA VAL A 734 -2.64 39.87 11.71
C VAL A 734 -1.40 40.01 12.55
N GLY A 735 -0.31 40.49 11.94
CA GLY A 735 0.97 40.69 12.61
C GLY A 735 0.82 41.56 13.86
N ILE A 736 1.03 40.97 15.03
CA ILE A 736 1.32 41.72 16.26
C ILE A 736 2.67 41.28 16.80
N GLN A 737 3.72 42.01 16.42
CA GLN A 737 4.83 42.29 17.34
C GLN A 737 5.44 43.66 17.01
N LYS A 738 5.17 44.64 17.88
CA LYS A 738 5.72 46.01 17.81
C LYS A 738 6.98 46.18 18.68
N SER A 739 7.74 45.12 18.93
CA SER A 739 9.00 45.25 19.69
C SER A 739 10.14 44.45 19.07
N ARG A 740 11.00 45.19 18.35
CA ARG A 740 12.44 44.97 18.14
C ARG A 740 12.93 43.52 18.08
N GLY A 741 12.93 43.00 16.86
CA GLY A 741 13.75 41.88 16.37
C GLY A 741 13.41 41.70 14.90
N SER A 742 14.39 41.64 14.01
CA SER A 742 14.18 41.34 12.59
C SER A 742 13.40 40.03 12.47
N VAL A 743 12.10 40.10 12.17
CA VAL A 743 11.27 38.91 11.93
C VAL A 743 11.60 38.43 10.52
N GLN A 744 12.57 37.53 10.40
CA GLN A 744 12.92 36.91 9.12
C GLN A 744 11.84 35.89 8.75
N ASN A 745 11.13 36.13 7.64
CA ASN A 745 9.96 35.32 7.25
C ASN A 745 10.35 34.01 6.53
N HIS A 746 11.41 34.02 5.71
CA HIS A 746 11.95 32.81 5.08
C HIS A 746 13.46 32.90 5.04
N ARG A 747 14.14 31.85 5.47
CA ARG A 747 15.60 31.74 5.48
C ARG A 747 16.00 30.50 4.70
N ILE A 748 16.46 30.71 3.47
CA ILE A 748 16.96 29.68 2.57
C ILE A 748 18.47 29.88 2.51
N VAL A 749 19.27 29.20 3.33
CA VAL A 749 20.71 29.52 3.42
C VAL A 749 21.57 28.28 3.48
N ASN A 750 22.84 28.37 3.04
CA ASN A 750 23.78 27.25 3.11
C ASN A 750 23.31 25.99 2.36
N ASN A 751 22.48 26.13 1.33
CA ASN A 751 22.06 25.03 0.48
C ASN A 751 22.92 24.95 -0.78
N SER A 752 23.02 23.75 -1.35
CA SER A 752 23.50 23.52 -2.71
C SER A 752 22.29 23.43 -3.64
N VAL A 753 22.05 24.45 -4.47
CA VAL A 753 20.86 24.55 -5.33
C VAL A 753 21.30 24.69 -6.78
N TYR A 754 21.38 23.58 -7.53
CA TYR A 754 21.90 23.62 -8.89
C TYR A 754 21.43 22.45 -9.78
N GLY A 755 21.57 22.59 -11.09
CA GLY A 755 21.29 21.51 -12.06
C GLY A 755 19.83 21.42 -12.51
N GLN A 756 18.96 22.30 -12.00
CA GLN A 756 17.60 22.51 -12.47
C GLN A 756 17.46 23.80 -13.29
N HIS A 757 16.28 24.08 -13.83
CA HIS A 757 16.03 25.26 -14.67
C HIS A 757 15.92 26.55 -13.84
N ARG A 758 15.14 26.50 -12.74
CA ARG A 758 14.97 27.60 -11.79
C ARG A 758 15.48 27.16 -10.42
N GLY A 759 16.43 27.90 -9.86
CA GLY A 759 17.00 27.59 -8.54
C GLY A 759 16.01 27.90 -7.43
N LEU A 760 15.54 29.15 -7.38
CA LEU A 760 14.58 29.65 -6.41
C LEU A 760 13.52 30.50 -7.11
N VAL A 761 12.26 30.27 -6.79
CA VAL A 761 11.13 31.13 -7.18
C VAL A 761 10.49 31.70 -5.92
N VAL A 762 10.42 33.02 -5.85
CA VAL A 762 9.77 33.77 -4.77
C VAL A 762 8.47 34.36 -5.31
N ASP A 763 7.35 33.90 -4.78
CA ASP A 763 6.02 34.39 -5.10
C ASP A 763 5.27 34.82 -3.84
N MET A 764 5.73 35.93 -3.24
CA MET A 764 5.21 36.45 -1.98
C MET A 764 4.48 37.78 -2.21
N ALA A 765 3.19 37.83 -1.92
CA ALA A 765 2.44 39.09 -1.95
C ALA A 765 2.86 40.02 -0.78
N PRO A 766 2.67 41.34 -0.89
CA PRO A 766 2.81 42.25 0.25
C PRO A 766 1.75 41.94 1.33
N LEU A 767 2.16 41.76 2.58
CA LEU A 767 1.24 41.50 3.69
C LEU A 767 0.55 42.82 4.14
N ILE A 768 -0.79 42.83 4.19
CA ILE A 768 -1.55 43.95 4.77
C ILE A 768 -1.49 43.85 6.30
N ASN A 769 -0.73 44.74 6.96
CA ASN A 769 -0.64 44.80 8.42
C ASN A 769 -1.65 45.83 8.98
N VAL A 770 -2.44 45.43 9.99
CA VAL A 770 -3.38 46.32 10.68
C VAL A 770 -2.92 46.54 12.12
N ASN A 771 -2.62 47.80 12.49
CA ASN A 771 -2.32 48.17 13.88
C ASN A 771 -3.64 48.42 14.66
N THR A 772 -3.67 48.01 15.93
CA THR A 772 -4.69 48.22 16.98
C THR A 772 -5.28 49.64 17.15
N THR A 773 -4.80 50.65 16.41
CA THR A 773 -5.31 52.03 16.47
C THR A 773 -5.65 52.63 15.10
N ALA A 774 -6.17 51.84 14.15
CA ALA A 774 -6.72 52.33 12.88
C ALA A 774 -5.74 53.17 12.03
N ARG A 775 -4.49 52.71 11.91
CA ARG A 775 -3.62 53.09 10.78
C ARG A 775 -3.20 51.82 10.07
N ILE A 776 -3.64 51.68 8.81
CA ILE A 776 -3.12 50.68 7.87
C ILE A 776 -1.64 51.02 7.69
N ILE A 777 -0.75 50.15 8.16
CA ILE A 777 0.67 50.25 7.89
C ILE A 777 1.00 49.02 7.07
N VAL A 778 1.11 49.20 5.76
CA VAL A 778 1.71 48.19 4.88
C VAL A 778 3.15 48.05 5.34
N ASP A 779 3.56 46.87 5.83
CA ASP A 779 4.98 46.60 6.03
C ASP A 779 5.56 46.37 4.63
N PRO A 780 6.32 47.31 4.07
CA PRO A 780 6.33 47.49 2.62
C PRO A 780 7.13 46.42 1.87
N ILE A 781 7.93 45.59 2.54
CA ILE A 781 8.90 44.70 1.90
C ILE A 781 9.11 43.43 2.73
N ARG A 782 8.56 42.30 2.28
CA ARG A 782 8.96 40.96 2.79
C ARG A 782 10.08 40.41 1.91
N THR A 783 11.23 40.17 2.53
CA THR A 783 12.42 39.66 1.85
C THR A 783 12.64 38.19 2.21
N VAL A 784 12.82 37.34 1.21
CA VAL A 784 13.37 35.99 1.37
C VAL A 784 14.88 36.09 1.50
N HIS A 785 15.42 35.67 2.64
CA HIS A 785 16.87 35.63 2.86
C HIS A 785 17.44 34.35 2.26
N ALA A 786 18.01 34.49 1.06
CA ALA A 786 18.57 33.43 0.22
C ALA A 786 20.12 33.46 0.19
N GLU A 787 20.75 33.99 1.23
CA GLU A 787 22.20 34.16 1.32
C GLU A 787 22.96 32.84 1.50
N SER A 788 24.25 32.85 1.18
CA SER A 788 25.21 31.77 1.40
C SER A 788 24.79 30.44 0.77
N ASN A 789 23.97 30.45 -0.27
CA ASN A 789 23.70 29.27 -1.10
C ASN A 789 24.72 29.16 -2.25
N TYR A 790 24.98 27.94 -2.71
CA TYR A 790 25.72 27.68 -3.95
C TYR A 790 24.73 27.42 -5.08
N TRP A 791 24.88 28.16 -6.19
CA TRP A 791 23.92 28.17 -7.30
C TRP A 791 24.39 27.40 -8.55
N GLY A 792 25.44 26.59 -8.40
CA GLY A 792 26.01 25.75 -9.47
C GLY A 792 27.26 26.31 -10.15
N THR A 793 27.52 27.60 -9.99
CA THR A 793 28.69 28.30 -10.54
C THR A 793 29.31 29.24 -9.50
N ALA A 794 30.57 29.61 -9.71
CA ALA A 794 31.25 30.59 -8.86
C ALA A 794 30.77 32.04 -9.10
N SER A 795 30.12 32.31 -10.23
CA SER A 795 29.56 33.63 -10.58
C SER A 795 28.22 33.92 -9.89
N GLY A 796 27.62 32.94 -9.21
CA GLY A 796 26.34 33.11 -8.49
C GLY A 796 25.12 32.86 -9.36
N PRO A 797 23.90 33.07 -8.82
CA PRO A 797 22.68 32.82 -9.57
C PRO A 797 22.46 33.89 -10.63
N TYR A 798 21.83 33.53 -11.73
CA TYR A 798 21.25 34.53 -12.61
C TYR A 798 20.05 35.20 -11.94
N HIS A 799 20.02 36.53 -11.90
CA HIS A 799 18.81 37.29 -11.57
C HIS A 799 18.76 38.55 -12.43
N SER A 800 17.68 38.76 -13.17
CA SER A 800 17.56 39.80 -14.21
C SER A 800 17.84 41.23 -13.74
N SER A 801 17.61 41.52 -12.45
CA SER A 801 17.87 42.84 -11.84
C SER A 801 19.12 42.88 -10.94
N ILE A 802 19.22 42.01 -9.92
CA ILE A 802 20.27 42.05 -8.89
C ILE A 802 21.63 41.54 -9.42
N LEU A 803 21.66 40.48 -10.23
CA LEU A 803 22.89 39.89 -10.76
C LEU A 803 22.70 39.32 -12.19
N PRO A 804 22.62 40.18 -13.22
CA PRO A 804 22.36 39.73 -14.60
C PRO A 804 23.53 38.95 -15.22
N ALA A 805 24.73 39.07 -14.66
CA ALA A 805 25.95 38.40 -15.12
C ALA A 805 26.20 37.04 -14.44
N GLY A 806 25.33 36.59 -13.53
CA GLY A 806 25.45 35.29 -12.89
C GLY A 806 25.09 34.15 -13.85
N ASP A 807 25.89 33.10 -13.90
CA ASP A 807 25.68 31.95 -14.80
C ASP A 807 25.00 30.74 -14.11
N GLY A 808 24.76 30.86 -12.80
CA GLY A 808 24.14 29.80 -11.99
C GLY A 808 22.63 29.70 -12.20
N ASN A 809 22.01 28.74 -11.52
CA ASN A 809 20.57 28.55 -11.53
C ASN A 809 19.82 29.83 -11.16
N SER A 810 18.79 30.16 -11.94
CA SER A 810 18.09 31.44 -11.84
C SER A 810 17.34 31.59 -10.51
N VAL A 811 17.44 32.78 -9.93
CA VAL A 811 16.51 33.26 -8.90
C VAL A 811 15.45 34.11 -9.59
N VAL A 812 14.18 33.72 -9.45
CA VAL A 812 13.04 34.39 -10.06
C VAL A 812 12.20 35.00 -8.95
N THR A 813 11.92 36.30 -9.07
CA THR A 813 11.02 37.02 -8.17
C THR A 813 9.75 37.36 -8.94
N GLU A 814 8.67 36.61 -8.70
CA GLU A 814 7.35 36.87 -9.31
C GLU A 814 6.64 37.97 -8.51
N ARG A 815 6.62 37.83 -7.19
CA ARG A 815 6.16 38.84 -6.23
C ARG A 815 7.05 38.82 -4.99
N GLY A 816 7.24 39.99 -4.36
CA GLY A 816 8.05 40.13 -3.13
C GLY A 816 9.51 40.52 -3.41
N TRP A 817 10.39 40.25 -2.45
CA TRP A 817 11.82 40.57 -2.54
C TRP A 817 12.67 39.38 -2.12
N VAL A 818 13.90 39.32 -2.64
CA VAL A 818 14.88 38.29 -2.31
C VAL A 818 16.25 38.93 -2.11
N ASP A 819 16.98 38.47 -1.10
CA ASP A 819 18.39 38.78 -0.91
C ASP A 819 19.20 37.50 -0.96
N PHE A 820 19.94 37.29 -2.03
CA PHE A 820 20.82 36.13 -2.22
C PHE A 820 22.30 36.47 -2.09
N THR A 821 22.64 37.69 -1.63
CA THR A 821 24.02 38.18 -1.53
C THR A 821 24.46 38.33 -0.07
N PRO A 822 25.59 37.74 0.35
CA PRO A 822 26.57 37.00 -0.44
C PRO A 822 26.08 35.60 -0.83
N PHE A 823 26.59 35.04 -1.94
CA PHE A 823 26.41 33.63 -2.32
C PHE A 823 27.75 32.87 -2.25
N ARG A 824 27.70 31.54 -2.22
CA ARG A 824 28.89 30.69 -2.19
C ARG A 824 29.42 30.43 -3.60
N THR A 825 30.74 30.30 -3.70
CA THR A 825 31.43 29.95 -4.96
C THR A 825 31.66 28.45 -5.13
N ALA A 826 31.41 27.65 -4.09
CA ALA A 826 31.51 26.20 -4.07
C ALA A 826 30.46 25.57 -3.14
N THR A 827 30.17 24.28 -3.34
CA THR A 827 29.29 23.48 -2.46
C THR A 827 29.87 23.36 -1.05
N SER A 828 29.01 23.21 -0.04
CA SER A 828 29.43 22.86 1.32
C SER A 828 29.78 21.37 1.48
N GLY A 829 29.21 20.51 0.63
CA GLY A 829 29.44 19.07 0.59
C GLY A 829 29.92 18.56 -0.78
N PRO A 830 29.81 17.25 -1.06
CA PRO A 830 30.19 16.68 -2.36
C PRO A 830 29.35 17.26 -3.50
N ARG A 831 30.00 17.58 -4.62
CA ARG A 831 29.31 18.08 -5.81
C ARG A 831 28.79 16.89 -6.63
N TYR A 832 27.47 16.73 -6.66
CA TYR A 832 26.78 15.84 -7.59
C TYR A 832 26.95 16.34 -9.03
N GLU A 833 27.14 15.39 -9.95
CA GLU A 833 27.28 15.63 -11.39
C GLU A 833 26.39 14.65 -12.14
N ARG A 834 25.97 15.03 -13.35
CA ARG A 834 25.24 14.13 -14.23
C ARG A 834 26.14 12.96 -14.66
N PRO A 835 25.62 11.72 -14.74
CA PRO A 835 26.35 10.62 -15.35
C PRO A 835 26.77 10.92 -16.80
N THR A 836 27.91 10.35 -17.20
CA THR A 836 28.36 10.30 -18.59
C THR A 836 27.99 8.94 -19.19
N THR A 837 27.12 8.95 -20.20
CA THR A 837 26.65 7.78 -20.95
C THR A 837 27.69 7.29 -21.94
N ARG A 838 27.86 5.97 -22.04
CA ARG A 838 28.61 5.33 -23.12
C ARG A 838 27.94 4.00 -23.49
N ILE A 839 27.65 3.83 -24.77
CA ILE A 839 27.17 2.56 -25.32
C ILE A 839 28.28 1.90 -26.15
N GLU A 840 28.48 0.61 -25.93
CA GLU A 840 29.35 -0.27 -26.68
C GLU A 840 28.48 -1.18 -27.54
N ALA A 841 28.66 -1.05 -28.85
CA ALA A 841 27.95 -1.79 -29.88
C ALA A 841 28.89 -2.05 -31.08
N PRO A 842 28.75 -3.17 -31.80
CA PRO A 842 29.50 -3.39 -33.03
C PRO A 842 29.04 -2.42 -34.13
N ALA A 843 29.93 -2.03 -35.03
CA ALA A 843 29.59 -1.15 -36.15
C ALA A 843 28.67 -1.85 -37.18
N THR A 844 28.81 -3.17 -37.35
CA THR A 844 28.00 -3.97 -38.27
C THR A 844 27.59 -5.31 -37.64
N ALA A 845 26.46 -5.86 -38.07
CA ALA A 845 25.98 -7.18 -37.64
C ALA A 845 25.17 -7.88 -38.72
N THR A 846 25.22 -9.21 -38.78
CA THR A 846 24.44 -10.00 -39.73
C THR A 846 22.95 -9.92 -39.39
N ALA A 847 22.09 -9.77 -40.40
CA ALA A 847 20.64 -9.76 -40.20
C ALA A 847 20.15 -11.02 -39.46
N LYS A 848 19.18 -10.84 -38.56
CA LYS A 848 18.60 -11.87 -37.67
C LYS A 848 19.55 -12.47 -36.62
N SER A 849 20.81 -12.01 -36.53
CA SER A 849 21.71 -12.43 -35.46
C SER A 849 21.34 -11.83 -34.11
N GLN A 850 21.74 -12.48 -33.01
CA GLN A 850 21.62 -11.93 -31.66
C GLN A 850 22.77 -10.96 -31.39
N LEU A 851 22.43 -9.74 -30.99
CA LEU A 851 23.37 -8.67 -30.68
C LEU A 851 23.37 -8.40 -29.19
N ARG A 852 24.57 -8.32 -28.60
CA ARG A 852 24.77 -7.94 -27.20
C ARG A 852 25.32 -6.53 -27.13
N LEU A 853 24.52 -5.60 -26.61
CA LEU A 853 24.86 -4.19 -26.43
C LEU A 853 25.24 -3.95 -24.98
N SER A 854 26.20 -3.06 -24.71
CA SER A 854 26.62 -2.77 -23.34
C SER A 854 26.73 -1.28 -23.02
N GLY A 855 26.09 -0.85 -21.95
CA GLY A 855 26.24 0.45 -21.32
C GLY A 855 27.29 0.50 -20.21
N ALA A 856 28.05 -0.58 -20.00
CA ALA A 856 28.90 -0.76 -18.80
C ALA A 856 30.02 0.28 -18.66
N ASN A 857 30.42 0.94 -19.75
CA ASN A 857 31.41 2.01 -19.75
C ASN A 857 30.84 3.38 -19.37
N SER A 858 29.55 3.45 -19.01
CA SER A 858 28.94 4.67 -18.47
C SER A 858 29.50 4.95 -17.07
N THR A 859 29.78 6.23 -16.78
CA THR A 859 30.45 6.64 -15.54
C THR A 859 29.62 7.69 -14.80
N SER A 860 29.73 7.73 -13.47
CA SER A 860 29.14 8.80 -12.67
C SER A 860 29.97 9.01 -11.41
N ASN A 861 30.19 10.27 -11.08
CA ASN A 861 30.96 10.67 -9.89
C ASN A 861 30.04 10.65 -8.66
N HIS A 862 30.59 10.25 -7.50
CA HIS A 862 29.92 10.19 -6.18
C HIS A 862 28.75 9.20 -6.02
N SER A 863 27.96 8.95 -7.05
CA SER A 863 26.87 7.97 -7.06
C SER A 863 27.00 7.12 -8.32
N PRO A 864 27.18 5.79 -8.24
CA PRO A 864 27.37 4.97 -9.42
C PRO A 864 26.10 4.91 -10.27
N VAL A 865 26.27 4.54 -11.55
CA VAL A 865 25.16 4.27 -12.46
C VAL A 865 24.27 3.16 -11.86
N GLY A 866 22.98 3.43 -11.76
CA GLY A 866 21.98 2.57 -11.15
C GLY A 866 20.94 2.03 -12.15
N ARG A 867 20.58 2.81 -13.18
CA ARG A 867 19.60 2.41 -14.19
C ARG A 867 20.05 2.77 -15.60
N TYR A 868 19.67 1.92 -16.55
CA TYR A 868 19.96 2.04 -17.98
C TYR A 868 18.65 2.10 -18.76
N HIS A 869 18.53 3.13 -19.59
CA HIS A 869 17.36 3.41 -20.42
C HIS A 869 17.75 3.28 -21.89
N PHE A 870 17.42 2.13 -22.48
CA PHE A 870 17.68 1.87 -23.89
C PHE A 870 16.47 2.24 -24.74
N VAL A 871 16.72 2.85 -25.89
CA VAL A 871 15.72 3.08 -26.94
C VAL A 871 16.25 2.44 -28.22
N VAL A 872 15.49 1.50 -28.77
CA VAL A 872 15.87 0.72 -29.96
C VAL A 872 14.94 1.10 -31.11
N ASN A 873 15.48 1.68 -32.18
CA ASN A 873 14.72 2.23 -33.31
C ASN A 873 13.53 3.10 -32.86
N GLY A 874 13.78 4.02 -31.92
CA GLY A 874 12.75 4.90 -31.35
C GLY A 874 11.81 4.25 -30.33
N THR A 875 11.88 2.93 -30.12
CA THR A 875 11.06 2.22 -29.13
C THR A 875 11.80 2.09 -27.80
N ALA A 876 11.27 2.73 -26.75
CA ALA A 876 11.82 2.62 -25.40
C ALA A 876 11.72 1.18 -24.88
N GLN A 877 12.81 0.69 -24.30
CA GLN A 877 12.86 -0.57 -23.58
C GLN A 877 12.59 -0.32 -22.09
N PRO A 878 12.10 -1.32 -21.34
CA PRO A 878 11.97 -1.21 -19.89
C PRO A 878 13.30 -0.82 -19.25
N ALA A 879 13.25 0.12 -18.30
CA ALA A 879 14.42 0.52 -17.53
C ALA A 879 14.98 -0.70 -16.78
N GLN A 880 16.30 -0.86 -16.79
CA GLN A 880 16.96 -2.01 -16.18
C GLN A 880 18.18 -1.62 -15.35
N SER A 881 18.50 -2.41 -14.33
CA SER A 881 19.74 -2.28 -13.54
C SER A 881 20.95 -2.91 -14.24
N SER A 882 20.71 -3.81 -15.19
CA SER A 882 21.74 -4.43 -16.02
C SER A 882 22.26 -3.45 -17.06
N PRO A 883 23.59 -3.33 -17.24
CA PRO A 883 24.17 -2.56 -18.34
C PRO A 883 24.04 -3.25 -19.70
N VAL A 884 23.53 -4.48 -19.77
CA VAL A 884 23.52 -5.28 -21.01
C VAL A 884 22.11 -5.38 -21.57
N LEU A 885 21.95 -5.11 -22.87
CA LEU A 885 20.72 -5.36 -23.62
C LEU A 885 21.00 -6.34 -24.76
N ASN A 886 20.18 -7.38 -24.87
CA ASN A 886 20.21 -8.30 -26.01
C ASN A 886 19.09 -7.93 -26.99
N VAL A 887 19.43 -7.79 -28.27
CA VAL A 887 18.48 -7.47 -29.34
C VAL A 887 18.73 -8.32 -30.57
N THR A 888 17.67 -8.65 -31.30
CA THR A 888 17.81 -9.32 -32.61
C THR A 888 18.05 -8.27 -33.68
N MET A 889 19.11 -8.44 -34.48
CA MET A 889 19.42 -7.53 -35.59
C MET A 889 18.32 -7.59 -36.67
N PRO A 890 17.66 -6.48 -37.02
CA PRO A 890 16.68 -6.45 -38.11
C PRO A 890 17.37 -6.53 -39.49
N ASN A 891 16.57 -6.60 -40.56
CA ASN A 891 17.08 -6.60 -41.95
C ASN A 891 17.53 -5.22 -42.45
N GLN A 892 17.61 -4.23 -41.56
CA GLN A 892 18.00 -2.84 -41.84
C GLN A 892 18.86 -2.31 -40.69
N SER A 893 19.49 -1.14 -40.84
CA SER A 893 20.30 -0.55 -39.77
C SER A 893 19.48 -0.37 -38.47
N LEU A 894 20.15 -0.59 -37.35
CA LEU A 894 19.60 -0.54 -36.01
C LEU A 894 20.18 0.66 -35.27
N GLU A 895 19.33 1.62 -34.91
CA GLU A 895 19.71 2.73 -34.03
C GLU A 895 19.41 2.36 -32.59
N VAL A 896 20.40 2.51 -31.71
CA VAL A 896 20.24 2.33 -30.27
C VAL A 896 20.71 3.56 -29.54
N ARG A 897 19.84 4.11 -28.70
CA ARG A 897 20.15 5.22 -27.80
C ARG A 897 20.18 4.72 -26.37
N LEU A 898 21.14 5.19 -25.58
CA LEU A 898 21.28 4.88 -24.17
C LEU A 898 21.34 6.17 -23.34
N SER A 899 20.43 6.29 -22.39
CA SER A 899 20.55 7.22 -21.27
C SER A 899 20.75 6.44 -19.97
N VAL A 900 21.40 7.03 -18.97
CA VAL A 900 21.58 6.37 -17.67
C VAL A 900 21.23 7.30 -16.51
N GLU A 901 20.79 6.70 -15.41
CA GLU A 901 20.62 7.36 -14.12
C GLU A 901 21.63 6.81 -13.11
N ASN A 902 22.15 7.67 -12.24
CA ASN A 902 22.83 7.16 -11.05
C ASN A 902 21.84 6.64 -10.00
N ARG A 903 22.33 6.09 -8.88
CA ARG A 903 21.45 5.60 -7.79
C ARG A 903 20.60 6.68 -7.11
N LEU A 904 20.86 7.96 -7.37
CA LEU A 904 20.04 9.10 -6.94
C LEU A 904 18.94 9.44 -7.96
N GLY A 905 18.89 8.76 -9.11
CA GLY A 905 17.99 9.09 -10.22
C GLY A 905 18.48 10.22 -11.11
N ILE A 906 19.64 10.82 -10.84
CA ILE A 906 20.16 11.92 -11.66
C ILE A 906 20.49 11.35 -13.04
N ASP A 907 19.85 11.90 -14.06
CA ASP A 907 19.93 11.47 -15.43
C ASP A 907 21.13 12.07 -16.17
N SER A 908 21.63 11.34 -17.16
CA SER A 908 22.68 11.79 -18.07
C SER A 908 22.18 12.92 -18.97
N ASN A 909 23.00 13.96 -19.16
CA ASN A 909 22.64 15.13 -19.94
C ASN A 909 22.34 14.82 -21.43
N ASN A 910 23.05 13.84 -21.99
CA ASN A 910 22.91 13.41 -23.37
C ASN A 910 22.76 11.88 -23.44
N ALA A 911 21.92 11.41 -24.36
CA ALA A 911 21.90 10.01 -24.73
C ALA A 911 23.12 9.68 -25.60
N SER A 912 23.73 8.51 -25.40
CA SER A 912 24.73 7.96 -26.31
C SER A 912 24.03 7.17 -27.40
N THR A 913 24.26 7.51 -28.67
CA THR A 913 23.68 6.79 -29.82
C THR A 913 24.73 5.90 -30.48
N ALA A 914 24.35 4.68 -30.82
CA ALA A 914 25.09 3.80 -31.72
C ALA A 914 24.19 3.37 -32.88
N THR A 915 24.75 3.37 -34.08
CA THR A 915 24.11 2.83 -35.28
C THR A 915 24.86 1.57 -35.68
N ILE A 916 24.14 0.47 -35.78
CA ILE A 916 24.67 -0.81 -36.24
C ILE A 916 24.11 -1.06 -37.65
N ASP A 917 24.98 -1.19 -38.65
CA ASP A 917 24.56 -1.46 -40.02
C ASP A 917 24.44 -2.96 -40.29
N THR A 918 23.53 -3.35 -41.19
CA THR A 918 23.42 -4.73 -41.64
C THR A 918 24.61 -5.14 -42.49
N ALA A 919 25.36 -6.14 -42.04
CA ALA A 919 26.38 -6.79 -42.86
C ALA A 919 25.72 -7.73 -43.88
N GLU A 920 26.19 -7.69 -45.14
CA GLU A 920 25.81 -8.70 -46.14
C GLU A 920 26.22 -10.10 -45.64
N PRO A 921 25.39 -11.13 -45.84
CA PRO A 921 25.75 -12.49 -45.45
C PRO A 921 26.98 -12.93 -46.24
N VAL A 922 28.07 -13.22 -45.55
CA VAL A 922 29.22 -13.89 -46.17
C VAL A 922 28.72 -15.23 -46.71
N ALA A 923 28.74 -15.40 -48.03
CA ALA A 923 28.40 -16.65 -48.68
C ALA A 923 29.32 -17.77 -48.16
N MET A 924 28.72 -18.83 -47.62
CA MET A 924 29.43 -20.09 -47.34
C MET A 924 29.93 -20.69 -48.66
N GLU A 925 31.25 -20.74 -48.85
CA GLU A 925 31.85 -21.71 -49.76
C GLU A 925 31.99 -23.06 -49.05
N GLN A 926 31.39 -24.11 -49.61
CA GLN A 926 31.66 -25.51 -49.27
C GLN A 926 31.28 -26.41 -50.46
N PRO A 927 31.99 -27.53 -50.76
CA PRO A 927 33.42 -27.83 -50.69
C PRO A 927 33.96 -28.53 -51.98
N ALA A 928 35.29 -28.60 -52.18
CA ALA A 928 35.92 -29.76 -52.85
C ALA A 928 37.39 -29.94 -52.45
N GLN A 929 37.66 -31.04 -51.74
CA GLN A 929 38.98 -31.60 -51.41
C GLN A 929 39.61 -32.34 -52.59
N SER A 930 40.94 -32.30 -52.68
CA SER A 930 41.89 -33.42 -52.95
C SER A 930 43.30 -32.82 -53.11
N LYS A 931 44.40 -33.30 -52.53
CA LYS A 931 44.75 -34.58 -51.89
C LYS A 931 45.98 -34.35 -50.98
N THR A 932 46.02 -35.12 -49.90
CA THR A 932 47.16 -35.69 -49.14
C THR A 932 48.57 -35.45 -49.72
N THR A 933 49.60 -35.15 -48.93
CA THR A 933 50.15 -36.01 -47.85
C THR A 933 51.09 -35.22 -46.95
N SER A 934 51.07 -35.53 -45.65
CA SER A 934 52.17 -35.27 -44.73
C SER A 934 53.39 -36.13 -45.11
N SER A 935 54.57 -35.52 -45.22
CA SER A 935 55.68 -35.86 -44.34
C SER A 935 56.85 -34.88 -44.52
N ASN A 936 57.25 -34.35 -43.36
CA ASN A 936 58.48 -33.66 -42.97
C ASN A 936 59.65 -33.57 -43.94
N GLY A 937 60.23 -32.37 -44.00
CA GLY A 937 61.68 -32.17 -44.09
C GLY A 937 62.07 -30.82 -44.70
N PRO A 938 63.09 -30.11 -44.18
CA PRO A 938 62.93 -28.69 -43.87
C PRO A 938 63.94 -27.72 -44.54
N LEU A 939 63.55 -26.44 -44.45
CA LEU A 939 64.35 -25.19 -44.42
C LEU A 939 65.18 -24.78 -45.65
N THR A 940 64.78 -23.66 -46.27
CA THR A 940 65.58 -22.52 -46.79
C THR A 940 64.63 -21.61 -47.60
N SER A 941 64.33 -20.39 -47.17
CA SER A 941 65.06 -19.13 -47.43
C SER A 941 64.72 -18.46 -48.79
N VAL A 942 64.26 -17.21 -48.69
CA VAL A 942 64.65 -16.04 -49.53
C VAL A 942 63.77 -15.62 -50.74
N ASP A 943 63.33 -14.36 -50.63
CA ASP A 943 63.01 -13.27 -51.60
C ASP A 943 61.83 -13.40 -52.59
N ALA A 944 60.83 -12.50 -52.52
CA ALA A 944 60.74 -11.11 -53.06
C ALA A 944 60.52 -11.11 -54.60
N ILE A 945 59.53 -10.42 -55.18
CA ILE A 945 59.37 -8.94 -55.25
C ILE A 945 57.87 -8.52 -55.35
N ASP A 946 57.66 -7.27 -54.95
CA ASP A 946 56.51 -6.43 -54.58
C ASP A 946 55.56 -5.89 -55.70
N SER A 947 54.33 -5.53 -55.30
CA SER A 947 53.45 -4.45 -55.82
C SER A 947 52.21 -4.34 -54.88
N GLY A 948 51.75 -3.22 -54.29
CA GLY A 948 52.01 -1.78 -54.40
C GLY A 948 50.67 -1.02 -54.44
N GLY A 949 50.07 -0.64 -53.29
CA GLY A 949 48.71 -0.05 -53.23
C GLY A 949 48.56 1.15 -52.27
N LEU A 950 48.08 2.30 -52.82
CA LEU A 950 47.58 3.57 -52.25
C LEU A 950 48.35 4.27 -51.10
N SER A 951 48.84 3.55 -50.08
CA SER A 951 49.66 4.06 -48.99
C SER A 951 51.07 4.49 -49.43
N ALA A 952 51.60 3.88 -50.50
CA ALA A 952 52.92 4.19 -51.05
C ALA A 952 52.99 5.57 -51.75
N GLY A 953 51.87 6.10 -52.25
CA GLY A 953 51.82 7.38 -52.98
C GLY A 953 52.06 8.60 -52.08
N LEU A 954 51.43 8.62 -50.90
CA LEU A 954 51.54 9.73 -49.93
C LEU A 954 52.90 9.79 -49.22
N GLY A 955 53.63 8.67 -49.15
CA GLY A 955 54.98 8.61 -48.61
C GLY A 955 56.09 9.06 -49.57
N SER A 956 55.77 9.30 -50.84
CA SER A 956 56.74 9.83 -51.81
C SER A 956 57.06 11.31 -51.52
N ILE A 957 58.24 11.77 -51.92
CA ILE A 957 58.64 13.18 -51.80
C ILE A 957 57.58 14.11 -52.42
N TRP A 958 56.97 13.70 -53.53
CA TRP A 958 55.90 14.44 -54.21
C TRP A 958 54.56 14.39 -53.44
N GLY A 959 54.23 13.27 -52.82
CA GLY A 959 53.06 13.11 -51.95
C GLY A 959 53.10 14.04 -50.73
N LEU A 960 54.23 14.05 -50.03
CA LEU A 960 54.46 14.91 -48.86
C LEU A 960 54.50 16.39 -49.23
N LEU A 961 55.19 16.77 -50.31
CA LEU A 961 55.31 18.17 -50.72
C LEU A 961 53.95 18.78 -51.12
N GLY A 962 53.13 18.05 -51.89
CA GLY A 962 51.78 18.48 -52.25
C GLY A 962 50.85 18.55 -51.03
N GLY A 963 50.99 17.59 -50.11
CA GLY A 963 50.21 17.54 -48.87
C GLY A 963 50.44 18.72 -47.95
N VAL A 964 51.70 19.12 -47.75
CA VAL A 964 52.05 20.28 -46.90
C VAL A 964 51.47 21.58 -47.46
N LEU A 965 51.58 21.80 -48.78
CA LEU A 965 51.04 23.00 -49.43
C LEU A 965 49.51 23.08 -49.33
N TYR A 966 48.83 21.96 -49.54
CA TYR A 966 47.37 21.89 -49.52
C TYR A 966 46.81 21.99 -48.08
N LEU A 967 47.43 21.36 -47.09
CA LEU A 967 47.10 21.53 -45.67
C LEU A 967 47.34 22.96 -45.19
N GLY A 968 48.44 23.59 -45.61
CA GLY A 968 48.71 25.00 -45.31
C GLY A 968 47.62 25.92 -45.85
N ALA A 969 47.12 25.65 -47.06
CA ALA A 969 45.99 26.39 -47.63
C ALA A 969 44.69 26.19 -46.82
N LEU A 970 44.37 24.97 -46.39
CA LEU A 970 43.18 24.67 -45.56
C LEU A 970 43.21 25.43 -44.22
N VAL A 971 44.34 25.40 -43.51
CA VAL A 971 44.46 26.07 -42.22
C VAL A 971 44.37 27.59 -42.35
N LEU A 972 45.11 28.16 -43.32
CA LEU A 972 45.06 29.60 -43.57
C LEU A 972 43.69 30.06 -44.09
N GLY A 973 43.04 29.25 -44.93
CA GLY A 973 41.70 29.53 -45.45
C GLY A 973 40.63 29.48 -44.37
N GLY A 974 40.64 28.45 -43.51
CA GLY A 974 39.70 28.31 -42.39
C GLY A 974 39.87 29.43 -41.36
N HIS A 975 41.12 29.74 -40.98
CA HIS A 975 41.39 30.84 -40.06
C HIS A 975 41.02 32.21 -40.65
N GLY A 976 41.32 32.42 -41.94
CA GLY A 976 40.90 33.61 -42.68
C GLY A 976 39.37 33.78 -42.68
N MET A 977 38.61 32.71 -42.88
CA MET A 977 37.15 32.76 -42.88
C MET A 977 36.56 33.10 -41.51
N VAL A 978 37.12 32.57 -40.41
CA VAL A 978 36.71 32.93 -39.05
C VAL A 978 36.96 34.42 -38.79
N LEU A 979 38.09 34.96 -39.24
CA LEU A 979 38.39 36.39 -39.12
C LEU A 979 37.47 37.25 -40.01
N THR A 980 37.14 36.79 -41.22
CA THR A 980 36.18 37.46 -42.11
C THR A 980 34.77 37.52 -41.49
N LEU A 981 34.28 36.42 -40.90
CA LEU A 981 32.99 36.39 -40.20
C LEU A 981 32.98 37.24 -38.92
N GLN A 982 34.15 37.55 -38.37
CA GLN A 982 34.33 38.45 -37.23
C GLN A 982 34.64 39.91 -37.64
N ASN A 983 34.52 40.27 -38.93
CA ASN A 983 34.82 41.59 -39.50
C ASN A 983 36.25 42.11 -39.18
N ARG A 984 37.24 41.22 -39.14
CA ARG A 984 38.66 41.57 -38.93
C ARG A 984 39.47 41.44 -40.23
N SER A 985 40.50 42.26 -40.40
CA SER A 985 41.39 42.19 -41.57
C SER A 985 42.20 40.91 -41.56
N THR A 986 42.24 40.20 -42.70
CA THR A 986 42.96 38.93 -42.81
C THR A 986 44.44 39.16 -43.13
N PRO A 987 45.36 38.45 -42.46
CA PRO A 987 46.80 38.65 -42.64
C PRO A 987 47.34 38.14 -43.99
N VAL A 988 46.60 37.27 -44.68
CA VAL A 988 46.98 36.71 -45.99
C VAL A 988 45.82 36.86 -46.97
N SER A 989 46.09 37.40 -48.16
CA SER A 989 45.06 37.60 -49.17
C SER A 989 44.53 36.27 -49.72
N GLY A 990 43.23 36.19 -49.96
CA GLY A 990 42.58 34.97 -50.47
C GLY A 990 43.20 34.43 -51.77
N ARG A 991 43.72 35.31 -52.64
CA ARG A 991 44.45 34.90 -53.86
C ARG A 991 45.71 34.09 -53.56
N ARG A 992 46.45 34.38 -52.48
CA ARG A 992 47.64 33.61 -52.10
C ARG A 992 47.28 32.23 -51.53
N ILE A 993 46.16 32.14 -50.81
CA ILE A 993 45.64 30.86 -50.27
C ILE A 993 45.18 29.96 -51.42
N GLN A 994 44.45 30.50 -52.41
CA GLN A 994 44.08 29.80 -53.63
C GLN A 994 45.31 29.34 -54.42
N GLY A 995 46.35 30.18 -54.50
CA GLY A 995 47.63 29.84 -55.12
C GLY A 995 48.33 28.65 -54.47
N LEU A 996 48.32 28.54 -53.13
CA LEU A 996 48.91 27.42 -52.39
C LEU A 996 48.16 26.11 -52.62
N ALA A 997 46.82 26.14 -52.61
CA ALA A 997 46.01 24.95 -52.88
C ALA A 997 46.21 24.44 -54.31
N VAL A 998 46.20 25.34 -55.30
CA VAL A 998 46.46 24.99 -56.70
C VAL A 998 47.89 24.47 -56.90
N ALA A 999 48.89 25.04 -56.22
CA ALA A 999 50.26 24.53 -56.25
C ALA A 999 50.37 23.12 -55.66
N GLY A 1000 49.71 22.84 -54.53
CA GLY A 1000 49.68 21.50 -53.92
C GLY A 1000 49.05 20.44 -54.83
N VAL A 1001 47.94 20.79 -55.49
CA VAL A 1001 47.29 19.95 -56.51
C VAL A 1001 48.21 19.71 -57.71
N LEU A 1002 48.83 20.76 -58.25
CA LEU A 1002 49.74 20.65 -59.40
C LEU A 1002 50.95 19.75 -59.08
N VAL A 1003 51.47 19.82 -57.86
CA VAL A 1003 52.56 18.93 -57.40
C VAL A 1003 52.12 17.46 -57.42
N TRP A 1004 50.90 17.14 -57.02
CA TRP A 1004 50.37 15.77 -57.10
C TRP A 1004 50.07 15.32 -58.53
N VAL A 1005 49.55 16.21 -59.40
CA VAL A 1005 49.29 15.88 -60.80
C VAL A 1005 50.59 15.66 -61.58
N VAL A 1006 51.59 16.53 -61.41
CA VAL A 1006 52.90 16.40 -62.07
C VAL A 1006 53.70 15.23 -61.48
N GLY A 1007 53.71 15.07 -60.15
CA GLY A 1007 54.37 13.92 -59.51
C GLY A 1007 53.78 12.58 -59.93
N GLY A 1008 52.47 12.52 -60.19
CA GLY A 1008 51.80 11.34 -60.73
C GLY A 1008 52.00 11.08 -62.23
N LEU A 1009 52.44 12.07 -62.99
CA LEU A 1009 52.84 11.92 -64.41
C LEU A 1009 54.29 11.43 -64.55
N VAL A 1010 55.14 11.73 -63.57
CA VAL A 1010 56.57 11.32 -63.55
C VAL A 1010 56.79 10.00 -62.79
N SER A 1011 55.90 9.62 -61.86
CA SER A 1011 55.94 8.35 -61.13
C SER A 1011 54.61 7.60 -61.30
N ALA A 1012 54.66 6.37 -61.80
CA ALA A 1012 53.45 5.60 -62.14
C ALA A 1012 52.66 5.18 -60.88
N GLY A 1013 51.48 5.81 -60.70
CA GLY A 1013 50.33 5.42 -59.85
C GLY A 1013 50.56 5.50 -58.33
N PRO A 1014 49.86 6.32 -57.51
CA PRO A 1014 48.42 6.71 -57.51
C PRO A 1014 48.18 8.22 -57.16
N LEU A 1015 49.11 9.11 -57.47
CA LEU A 1015 49.05 10.54 -57.05
C LEU A 1015 48.07 11.40 -57.87
N VAL A 1016 47.82 11.05 -59.13
CA VAL A 1016 46.87 11.79 -60.00
C VAL A 1016 45.44 11.74 -59.45
N SER A 1017 45.02 10.58 -58.94
CA SER A 1017 43.70 10.40 -58.31
C SER A 1017 43.56 11.25 -57.03
N ILE A 1018 44.63 11.39 -56.23
CA ILE A 1018 44.65 12.28 -55.06
C ILE A 1018 44.50 13.75 -55.48
N GLY A 1019 45.20 14.16 -56.54
CA GLY A 1019 45.07 15.51 -57.12
C GLY A 1019 43.64 15.82 -57.59
N ILE A 1020 42.97 14.89 -58.27
CA ILE A 1020 41.59 15.09 -58.76
C ILE A 1020 40.61 15.27 -57.59
N VAL A 1021 40.69 14.41 -56.57
CA VAL A 1021 39.83 14.52 -55.38
C VAL A 1021 40.07 15.85 -54.67
N ALA A 1022 41.33 16.27 -54.53
CA ALA A 1022 41.69 17.53 -53.89
C ALA A 1022 41.17 18.78 -54.64
N VAL A 1023 41.09 18.77 -55.97
CA VAL A 1023 40.47 19.86 -56.74
C VAL A 1023 38.98 19.99 -56.41
N VAL A 1024 38.26 18.86 -56.41
CA VAL A 1024 36.82 18.83 -56.14
C VAL A 1024 36.52 19.30 -54.72
N SER A 1025 37.28 18.82 -53.73
CA SER A 1025 37.13 19.24 -52.33
C SER A 1025 37.42 20.73 -52.15
N TRP A 1026 38.47 21.27 -52.77
CA TRP A 1026 38.81 22.69 -52.65
C TRP A 1026 37.78 23.62 -53.30
N GLY A 1027 37.27 23.21 -54.47
CA GLY A 1027 36.19 23.93 -55.17
C GLY A 1027 34.91 23.99 -54.34
N GLY A 1028 34.53 22.88 -53.71
CA GLY A 1028 33.39 22.81 -52.79
C GLY A 1028 33.55 23.74 -51.58
N LEU A 1029 34.71 23.71 -50.91
CA LEU A 1029 34.98 24.58 -49.76
C LEU A 1029 35.01 26.07 -50.14
N THR A 1030 35.54 26.40 -51.32
CA THR A 1030 35.54 27.79 -51.81
C THR A 1030 34.13 28.29 -52.13
N ALA A 1031 33.27 27.43 -52.70
CA ALA A 1031 31.87 27.77 -52.97
C ALA A 1031 31.07 28.02 -51.67
N VAL A 1032 31.26 27.16 -50.66
CA VAL A 1032 30.66 27.34 -49.33
C VAL A 1032 31.14 28.65 -48.69
N ALA A 1033 32.45 28.93 -48.75
CA ALA A 1033 33.00 30.18 -48.23
C ALA A 1033 32.43 31.42 -48.94
N TYR A 1034 32.25 31.37 -50.27
CA TYR A 1034 31.65 32.47 -51.03
C TYR A 1034 30.18 32.73 -50.65
N VAL A 1035 29.39 31.67 -50.46
CA VAL A 1035 27.98 31.80 -50.01
C VAL A 1035 27.89 32.39 -48.60
N LEU A 1036 28.79 31.98 -47.70
CA LEU A 1036 28.83 32.49 -46.33
C LEU A 1036 29.29 33.95 -46.28
N ALA A 1037 30.26 34.35 -47.10
CA ALA A 1037 30.77 35.72 -47.15
C ALA A 1037 29.84 36.72 -47.86
N THR A 1038 28.89 36.26 -48.69
CA THR A 1038 27.93 37.12 -49.41
C THR A 1038 26.57 37.24 -48.71
N ARG A 1039 26.34 36.49 -47.63
CA ARG A 1039 25.11 36.52 -46.81
C ARG A 1039 25.29 37.12 -45.41
N GLY A 1040 26.50 37.58 -45.07
CA GLY A 1040 26.85 38.18 -43.77
C GLY A 1040 27.06 39.69 -43.88
#